data_AF-A0A316G634-F1
#
_entry.id   AF-A0A316G634-F1
#
_cell.length_a   1.000
_cell.length_b   1.000
_cell.length_c   1.000
_cell.angle_alpha   90.00
_cell.angle_beta   90.00
_cell.angle_gamma   90.00
#
_symmetry.space_group_name_H-M   'P 1'
#
loop_
_entity.id
_entity.type
_entity.pdbx_description
1 polymer ?
#
loop_
_entity_poly.entity_id
_entity_poly.type
_entity_poly.pdbx_seq_one_letter_code
_entity_poly.pdbx_strand_id
1 'polypeptide(L)'
;MGTGTGMSNDTLNGGSGNDTIFAGIGNDLIFGGPGNDLIFDGEGDDTVDGGADDDTIWLAPGLTGGSDSVDGGLGIDTVVEDLRGMASRVFSVSVNLATGLRYVVEQPTVGVDTLAGIENYTLLGDISVTMTGSSSANRLLSGDGDDSLSGAAGDDRLEAGTGNDTLNGGSGADTLAGGDGNDLILVDSALDVVEGGAGSDRVLVSSAQGLSISLAAWTGVERVDGGTGDDTINAAGYGIALKMLGQDGNDSLTGGDEEDTLEGGAGDDTLIGGAKRDFLFGNAGADRMEGGQGNDYFYVDDAGDVVIGGADFDRATLVASSLNVDLATWSGVERVDGSAGADRIDASSVTTAIRLQGGDGGDTLIGGSGNDQVFGGAGNDSLSGGGGVDVLVGDAGADTMDGGAGDDVFFVSQDGDVVIGGDGLDRARIEAGIASISLTLTGWSGVERLTLTGGNDTLDGSSLSSGMSINAGAGHDLVTGTGGADLLFGNAGDDTLRGGGGNDNIWGDAGADVFEGGAGDDWFYLADATDRVADGGSGYDRVVIIKAGLTLTVDGTWAGIERIDGAGGSETVDASGQTGSLFLWANGGHDAFTGGMGNDTIFGNDGNDTLSGGPGGDDVLLGGAGADRFVFSDGTGTDRINDFQQGLDVIDLSGVAGLSGIGDLTIATGGSTTIGAGDETIILAGFTGTLDLSDFDFGL
;
A
#
# COMPACT_ATOMS: atom_id res chain seq x y z
N MET A 1 -60.58 -56.76 19.70
CA MET A 1 -61.08 -57.01 18.32
C MET A 1 -62.61 -56.96 18.28
N GLY A 2 -63.17 -55.77 18.12
CA GLY A 2 -64.53 -55.57 17.59
C GLY A 2 -64.39 -54.80 16.29
N THR A 3 -64.86 -55.36 15.18
CA THR A 3 -64.87 -54.65 13.88
C THR A 3 -66.25 -54.01 13.71
N GLY A 4 -66.41 -52.77 14.19
CA GLY A 4 -67.54 -51.91 13.85
C GLY A 4 -67.42 -51.49 12.39
N THR A 5 -68.46 -51.72 11.59
CA THR A 5 -68.56 -51.26 10.19
C THR A 5 -69.80 -50.39 9.99
N GLY A 6 -70.19 -49.65 11.03
CA GLY A 6 -71.29 -48.68 11.00
C GLY A 6 -70.83 -47.36 11.61
N MET A 7 -71.52 -46.27 11.24
CA MET A 7 -71.41 -44.93 11.85
C MET A 7 -71.92 -44.97 13.31
N SER A 8 -71.25 -45.70 14.20
CA SER A 8 -71.70 -45.92 15.58
C SER A 8 -70.73 -45.29 16.55
N ASN A 9 -71.27 -44.46 17.45
CA ASN A 9 -70.57 -44.01 18.64
C ASN A 9 -70.28 -45.22 19.54
N ASP A 10 -69.02 -45.55 19.68
CA ASP A 10 -68.50 -46.71 20.39
C ASP A 10 -67.85 -46.30 21.73
N THR A 11 -67.72 -47.27 22.64
CA THR A 11 -66.94 -47.09 23.88
C THR A 11 -65.91 -48.20 23.96
N LEU A 12 -64.63 -47.82 23.92
CA LEU A 12 -63.49 -48.73 23.87
C LEU A 12 -62.67 -48.59 25.15
N ASN A 13 -62.16 -49.71 25.66
CA ASN A 13 -61.31 -49.76 26.84
C ASN A 13 -60.20 -50.78 26.59
N GLY A 14 -58.94 -50.34 26.59
CA GLY A 14 -57.75 -51.19 26.42
C GLY A 14 -57.57 -52.11 27.62
N GLY A 15 -57.55 -51.52 28.81
CA GLY A 15 -57.61 -52.23 30.07
C GLY A 15 -56.30 -52.12 30.85
N SER A 16 -55.37 -53.04 30.67
CA SER A 16 -54.06 -52.96 31.34
C SER A 16 -53.01 -53.66 30.48
N GLY A 17 -51.82 -53.08 30.43
CA GLY A 17 -50.76 -53.44 29.49
C GLY A 17 -50.88 -52.61 28.21
N ASN A 18 -49.89 -52.74 27.34
CA ASN A 18 -49.79 -51.96 26.12
C ASN A 18 -50.78 -52.47 25.07
N ASP A 19 -51.82 -51.69 24.81
CA ASP A 19 -52.92 -51.99 23.92
C ASP A 19 -52.81 -51.21 22.59
N THR A 20 -53.53 -51.70 21.58
CA THR A 20 -53.72 -50.95 20.32
C THR A 20 -55.21 -50.85 20.04
N ILE A 21 -55.71 -49.63 19.98
CA ILE A 21 -57.14 -49.33 19.90
C ILE A 21 -57.42 -48.60 18.58
N PHE A 22 -58.49 -49.01 17.90
CA PHE A 22 -58.99 -48.36 16.68
C PHE A 22 -60.48 -48.12 16.87
N ALA A 23 -60.93 -46.86 16.95
CA ALA A 23 -62.34 -46.54 17.20
C ALA A 23 -63.15 -46.42 15.90
N GLY A 24 -62.66 -45.66 14.92
CA GLY A 24 -63.08 -45.80 13.53
C GLY A 24 -63.90 -44.62 13.01
N ILE A 25 -65.23 -44.73 12.99
CA ILE A 25 -66.09 -43.61 12.58
C ILE A 25 -67.23 -43.46 13.58
N GLY A 26 -67.53 -42.24 14.01
CA GLY A 26 -68.51 -41.98 15.06
C GLY A 26 -67.91 -41.08 16.14
N ASN A 27 -68.74 -40.64 17.09
CA ASN A 27 -68.26 -39.89 18.24
C ASN A 27 -68.00 -40.88 19.38
N ASP A 28 -66.75 -41.30 19.52
CA ASP A 28 -66.31 -42.43 20.31
C ASP A 28 -65.76 -42.00 21.68
N LEU A 29 -65.85 -42.91 22.65
CA LEU A 29 -65.25 -42.76 23.98
C LEU A 29 -64.18 -43.82 24.18
N ILE A 30 -62.92 -43.40 24.25
CA ILE A 30 -61.76 -44.29 24.23
C ILE A 30 -60.99 -44.15 25.55
N PHE A 31 -60.73 -45.28 26.21
CA PHE A 31 -59.86 -45.38 27.38
C PHE A 31 -58.71 -46.33 27.08
N GLY A 32 -57.46 -45.87 27.17
CA GLY A 32 -56.29 -46.75 27.10
C GLY A 32 -56.20 -47.60 28.36
N GLY A 33 -55.90 -46.96 29.49
CA GLY A 33 -55.70 -47.61 30.78
C GLY A 33 -54.23 -47.51 31.21
N PRO A 34 -53.74 -48.37 32.11
CA PRO A 34 -52.31 -48.42 32.43
C PRO A 34 -51.52 -49.20 31.38
N GLY A 35 -50.40 -48.65 30.93
CA GLY A 35 -49.48 -49.21 29.95
C GLY A 35 -49.39 -48.34 28.69
N ASN A 36 -48.28 -48.41 27.97
CA ASN A 36 -48.07 -47.57 26.79
C ASN A 36 -48.97 -47.99 25.62
N ASP A 37 -50.04 -47.24 25.39
CA ASP A 37 -51.10 -47.54 24.44
C ASP A 37 -50.92 -46.82 23.10
N LEU A 38 -51.39 -47.46 22.02
CA LEU A 38 -51.47 -46.88 20.69
C LEU A 38 -52.93 -46.73 20.27
N ILE A 39 -53.42 -45.50 20.23
CA ILE A 39 -54.83 -45.19 19.99
C ILE A 39 -54.99 -44.52 18.62
N PHE A 40 -55.95 -44.99 17.83
CA PHE A 40 -56.43 -44.33 16.62
C PHE A 40 -57.90 -43.98 16.83
N ASP A 41 -58.21 -42.69 16.90
CA ASP A 41 -59.56 -42.20 17.14
C ASP A 41 -60.45 -42.39 15.90
N GLY A 42 -59.97 -42.03 14.72
CA GLY A 42 -60.79 -42.04 13.52
C GLY A 42 -61.66 -40.80 13.39
N GLU A 43 -62.69 -40.84 12.53
CA GLU A 43 -63.48 -39.64 12.22
C GLU A 43 -64.66 -39.47 13.20
N GLY A 44 -64.81 -38.29 13.79
CA GLY A 44 -65.99 -37.89 14.58
C GLY A 44 -65.58 -36.96 15.71
N ASP A 45 -66.50 -36.55 16.59
CA ASP A 45 -66.10 -35.82 17.82
C ASP A 45 -65.77 -36.84 18.92
N ASP A 46 -64.50 -37.18 19.07
CA ASP A 46 -64.02 -38.24 19.94
C ASP A 46 -63.59 -37.72 21.32
N THR A 47 -63.69 -38.58 22.33
CA THR A 47 -63.14 -38.33 23.67
C THR A 47 -62.16 -39.44 24.01
N VAL A 48 -60.89 -39.09 24.15
CA VAL A 48 -59.77 -39.99 24.38
C VAL A 48 -59.14 -39.71 25.74
N ASP A 49 -58.95 -40.76 26.53
CA ASP A 49 -58.19 -40.77 27.79
C ASP A 49 -57.11 -41.86 27.65
N GLY A 50 -55.85 -41.46 27.50
CA GLY A 50 -54.69 -42.35 27.36
C GLY A 50 -54.53 -43.19 28.62
N GLY A 51 -54.29 -42.53 29.75
CA GLY A 51 -54.36 -43.14 31.06
C GLY A 51 -53.05 -42.99 31.82
N ALA A 52 -52.27 -44.06 31.94
CA ALA A 52 -51.00 -44.02 32.64
C ALA A 52 -49.90 -44.70 31.83
N ASP A 53 -48.67 -44.22 32.00
CA ASP A 53 -47.50 -44.51 31.17
C ASP A 53 -47.54 -43.75 29.83
N ASP A 54 -46.56 -43.94 28.94
CA ASP A 54 -46.40 -43.09 27.76
C ASP A 54 -47.27 -43.57 26.59
N ASP A 55 -48.31 -42.82 26.25
CA ASP A 55 -49.29 -43.16 25.22
C ASP A 55 -49.05 -42.46 23.88
N THR A 56 -49.56 -43.04 22.80
CA THR A 56 -49.53 -42.45 21.45
C THR A 56 -50.93 -42.41 20.85
N ILE A 57 -51.45 -41.21 20.62
CA ILE A 57 -52.77 -40.96 20.04
C ILE A 57 -52.59 -40.44 18.61
N TRP A 58 -53.11 -41.19 17.63
CA TRP A 58 -53.21 -40.78 16.24
C TRP A 58 -54.56 -40.15 16.00
N LEU A 59 -54.56 -38.84 15.75
CA LEU A 59 -55.77 -38.09 15.42
C LEU A 59 -56.07 -38.22 13.93
N ALA A 60 -57.34 -38.45 13.60
CA ALA A 60 -57.78 -38.32 12.23
C ALA A 60 -57.65 -36.87 11.76
N PRO A 61 -57.41 -36.63 10.46
CA PRO A 61 -57.25 -35.27 9.95
C PRO A 61 -58.49 -34.40 10.21
N GLY A 62 -58.35 -33.34 11.02
CA GLY A 62 -59.45 -32.46 11.47
C GLY A 62 -60.21 -31.67 10.38
N LEU A 63 -59.95 -31.92 9.09
CA LEU A 63 -60.62 -31.24 7.96
C LEU A 63 -61.98 -31.84 7.58
N THR A 64 -62.35 -33.02 8.10
CA THR A 64 -63.67 -33.67 7.89
C THR A 64 -64.66 -33.50 9.05
N GLY A 65 -64.26 -32.87 10.18
CA GLY A 65 -65.19 -32.21 11.09
C GLY A 65 -65.46 -32.86 12.45
N GLY A 66 -64.47 -33.50 13.06
CA GLY A 66 -64.46 -33.84 14.48
C GLY A 66 -63.86 -32.73 15.34
N SER A 67 -64.43 -32.45 16.51
CA SER A 67 -63.78 -31.66 17.57
C SER A 67 -63.45 -32.59 18.73
N ASP A 68 -62.19 -32.98 18.83
CA ASP A 68 -61.76 -34.07 19.70
C ASP A 68 -61.32 -33.56 21.08
N SER A 69 -61.57 -34.37 22.11
CA SER A 69 -61.11 -34.13 23.49
C SER A 69 -60.12 -35.20 23.87
N VAL A 70 -58.84 -34.86 23.84
CA VAL A 70 -57.73 -35.77 24.08
C VAL A 70 -57.05 -35.43 25.39
N ASP A 71 -57.02 -36.38 26.32
CA ASP A 71 -56.24 -36.33 27.55
C ASP A 71 -55.22 -37.48 27.52
N GLY A 72 -53.92 -37.17 27.51
CA GLY A 72 -52.87 -38.18 27.56
C GLY A 72 -52.82 -38.90 28.92
N GLY A 73 -53.08 -38.16 30.00
CA GLY A 73 -53.05 -38.69 31.36
C GLY A 73 -51.69 -38.52 32.05
N LEU A 74 -51.15 -39.62 32.59
CA LEU A 74 -49.88 -39.62 33.31
C LEU A 74 -48.78 -40.27 32.46
N GLY A 75 -47.82 -39.51 31.97
CA GLY A 75 -46.73 -40.08 31.19
C GLY A 75 -46.01 -39.00 30.42
N ILE A 76 -45.33 -39.40 29.36
CA ILE A 76 -44.91 -38.53 28.26
C ILE A 76 -45.75 -38.93 27.04
N ASP A 77 -46.84 -38.23 26.83
CA ASP A 77 -47.85 -38.63 25.85
C ASP A 77 -47.65 -37.94 24.51
N THR A 78 -47.94 -38.67 23.43
CA THR A 78 -47.66 -38.24 22.05
C THR A 78 -48.93 -38.17 21.22
N VAL A 79 -49.19 -37.01 20.63
CA VAL A 79 -50.19 -36.87 19.57
C VAL A 79 -49.50 -36.91 18.21
N VAL A 80 -50.05 -37.70 17.28
CA VAL A 80 -49.62 -37.77 15.89
C VAL A 80 -50.78 -37.40 14.97
N GLU A 81 -50.52 -36.48 14.05
CA GLU A 81 -51.47 -36.09 13.01
C GLU A 81 -50.82 -36.25 11.62
N ASP A 82 -51.44 -37.04 10.74
CA ASP A 82 -50.93 -37.28 9.37
C ASP A 82 -51.78 -36.55 8.34
N LEU A 83 -51.24 -35.43 7.86
CA LEU A 83 -51.82 -34.53 6.86
C LEU A 83 -51.18 -34.70 5.47
N ARG A 84 -50.32 -35.72 5.28
CA ARG A 84 -49.69 -35.98 3.97
C ARG A 84 -50.74 -36.24 2.89
N GLY A 85 -50.53 -35.65 1.72
CA GLY A 85 -51.49 -35.75 0.60
C GLY A 85 -52.71 -34.83 0.72
N MET A 86 -52.80 -34.01 1.78
CA MET A 86 -53.81 -32.96 1.92
C MET A 86 -53.39 -31.60 1.31
N ALA A 87 -52.18 -31.53 0.74
CA ALA A 87 -51.49 -30.37 0.15
C ALA A 87 -52.25 -29.57 -0.94
N SER A 88 -53.46 -29.98 -1.35
CA SER A 88 -54.24 -29.25 -2.37
C SER A 88 -55.02 -28.04 -1.81
N ARG A 89 -54.98 -27.79 -0.50
CA ARG A 89 -55.73 -26.71 0.15
C ARG A 89 -54.77 -25.92 1.05
N VAL A 90 -54.54 -24.65 0.71
CA VAL A 90 -53.71 -23.74 1.50
C VAL A 90 -54.38 -23.52 2.85
N PHE A 91 -53.92 -24.26 3.86
CA PHE A 91 -54.33 -24.13 5.24
C PHE A 91 -53.11 -24.25 6.15
N SER A 92 -53.15 -23.55 7.27
CA SER A 92 -52.15 -23.62 8.34
C SER A 92 -52.78 -24.17 9.61
N VAL A 93 -52.00 -24.89 10.40
CA VAL A 93 -52.45 -25.49 11.67
C VAL A 93 -51.81 -24.75 12.83
N SER A 94 -52.57 -24.53 13.90
CA SER A 94 -52.04 -24.02 15.16
C SER A 94 -52.25 -25.06 16.25
N VAL A 95 -51.18 -25.39 16.96
CA VAL A 95 -51.15 -26.28 18.12
C VAL A 95 -50.57 -25.49 19.29
N ASN A 96 -51.23 -25.55 20.44
CA ASN A 96 -50.72 -24.91 21.65
C ASN A 96 -50.99 -25.82 22.86
N LEU A 97 -49.96 -26.52 23.32
CA LEU A 97 -50.03 -27.47 24.43
C LEU A 97 -50.24 -26.77 25.78
N ALA A 98 -49.75 -25.53 25.93
CA ALA A 98 -49.99 -24.73 27.14
C ALA A 98 -51.48 -24.35 27.36
N THR A 99 -52.20 -24.03 26.27
CA THR A 99 -53.64 -23.72 26.30
C THR A 99 -54.50 -24.95 26.06
N GLY A 100 -53.91 -26.04 25.57
CA GLY A 100 -54.59 -27.27 25.23
C GLY A 100 -55.48 -27.14 24.00
N LEU A 101 -55.08 -26.36 22.99
CA LEU A 101 -55.89 -26.10 21.81
C LEU A 101 -55.16 -26.48 20.53
N ARG A 102 -55.89 -27.08 19.59
CA ARG A 102 -55.44 -27.34 18.22
C ARG A 102 -56.54 -26.98 17.22
N TYR A 103 -56.22 -26.22 16.18
CA TYR A 103 -57.20 -25.76 15.18
C TYR A 103 -56.55 -25.39 13.84
N VAL A 104 -57.38 -25.37 12.78
CA VAL A 104 -56.99 -24.84 11.46
C VAL A 104 -57.13 -23.32 11.46
N VAL A 105 -56.06 -22.59 11.17
CA VAL A 105 -55.98 -21.12 11.32
C VAL A 105 -57.00 -20.39 10.45
N GLU A 106 -57.27 -20.88 9.24
CA GLU A 106 -58.25 -20.29 8.33
C GLU A 106 -59.70 -20.63 8.72
N GLN A 107 -59.91 -21.59 9.62
CA GLN A 107 -61.22 -22.01 10.14
C GLN A 107 -61.17 -22.25 11.66
N PRO A 108 -60.86 -21.23 12.47
CA PRO A 108 -60.48 -21.40 13.89
C PRO A 108 -61.65 -21.78 14.81
N THR A 109 -62.82 -22.08 14.25
CA THR A 109 -64.03 -22.48 14.98
C THR A 109 -64.62 -23.81 14.47
N VAL A 110 -63.95 -24.48 13.53
CA VAL A 110 -64.40 -25.74 12.94
C VAL A 110 -63.30 -26.77 13.15
N GLY A 111 -63.65 -27.92 13.74
CA GLY A 111 -62.69 -28.98 14.04
C GLY A 111 -61.60 -28.50 14.99
N VAL A 112 -62.03 -28.01 16.17
CA VAL A 112 -61.12 -27.53 17.21
C VAL A 112 -60.97 -28.62 18.24
N ASP A 113 -59.74 -29.07 18.43
CA ASP A 113 -59.42 -30.15 19.35
C ASP A 113 -58.90 -29.55 20.65
N THR A 114 -59.28 -30.19 21.77
CA THR A 114 -58.75 -29.90 23.09
C THR A 114 -57.75 -30.96 23.50
N LEU A 115 -56.57 -30.53 23.92
CA LEU A 115 -55.44 -31.38 24.29
C LEU A 115 -55.10 -31.15 25.77
N ALA A 116 -54.98 -32.22 26.54
CA ALA A 116 -54.54 -32.19 27.94
C ALA A 116 -53.51 -33.27 28.20
N GLY A 117 -52.53 -33.00 29.07
CA GLY A 117 -51.47 -33.97 29.40
C GLY A 117 -50.72 -34.48 28.17
N ILE A 118 -50.40 -33.61 27.21
CA ILE A 118 -49.66 -33.96 26.00
C ILE A 118 -48.30 -33.26 26.03
N GLU A 119 -47.22 -34.03 25.92
CA GLU A 119 -45.85 -33.52 25.89
C GLU A 119 -45.27 -33.51 24.47
N ASN A 120 -45.65 -34.46 23.62
CA ASN A 120 -45.13 -34.58 22.27
C ASN A 120 -46.22 -34.36 21.22
N TYR A 121 -45.92 -33.57 20.19
CA TYR A 121 -46.79 -33.39 19.05
C TYR A 121 -46.00 -33.63 17.76
N THR A 122 -46.49 -34.53 16.92
CA THR A 122 -45.91 -34.85 15.61
C THR A 122 -46.93 -34.60 14.52
N LEU A 123 -46.64 -33.69 13.62
CA LEU A 123 -47.39 -33.47 12.41
C LEU A 123 -46.58 -34.01 11.23
N LEU A 124 -47.25 -34.76 10.35
CA LEU A 124 -46.68 -35.25 9.10
C LEU A 124 -47.43 -34.59 7.97
N GLY A 125 -46.81 -33.70 7.20
CA GLY A 125 -47.49 -33.04 6.10
C GLY A 125 -46.64 -31.95 5.48
N ASP A 126 -47.16 -31.39 4.38
CA ASP A 126 -46.51 -30.35 3.58
C ASP A 126 -47.28 -29.03 3.75
N ILE A 127 -47.39 -28.56 4.99
CA ILE A 127 -48.14 -27.36 5.39
C ILE A 127 -47.39 -26.56 6.45
N SER A 128 -47.53 -25.25 6.43
CA SER A 128 -47.04 -24.39 7.52
C SER A 128 -47.84 -24.56 8.81
N VAL A 129 -47.14 -24.64 9.93
CA VAL A 129 -47.68 -24.89 11.26
C VAL A 129 -47.15 -23.86 12.27
N THR A 130 -47.98 -23.49 13.24
CA THR A 130 -47.51 -22.84 14.47
C THR A 130 -47.71 -23.79 15.63
N MET A 131 -46.64 -24.25 16.26
CA MET A 131 -46.69 -25.10 17.46
C MET A 131 -46.11 -24.37 18.67
N THR A 132 -46.79 -24.45 19.79
CA THR A 132 -46.28 -23.98 21.08
C THR A 132 -46.38 -25.11 22.11
N GLY A 133 -45.28 -25.38 22.79
CA GLY A 133 -45.19 -26.30 23.91
C GLY A 133 -45.86 -25.75 25.18
N SER A 134 -45.37 -26.23 26.30
CA SER A 134 -45.93 -26.07 27.64
C SER A 134 -44.81 -25.67 28.61
N SER A 135 -44.98 -25.92 29.91
CA SER A 135 -43.89 -25.77 30.88
C SER A 135 -43.15 -27.07 31.18
N SER A 136 -43.48 -28.14 30.46
CA SER A 136 -42.85 -29.46 30.53
C SER A 136 -41.87 -29.61 29.38
N ALA A 137 -40.93 -30.55 29.47
CA ALA A 137 -40.10 -30.94 28.32
C ALA A 137 -40.99 -31.49 27.19
N ASN A 138 -40.98 -30.81 26.05
CA ASN A 138 -41.83 -31.11 24.90
C ASN A 138 -41.01 -31.60 23.71
N ARG A 139 -41.61 -32.48 22.88
CA ARG A 139 -41.07 -32.81 21.55
C ARG A 139 -42.04 -32.38 20.46
N LEU A 140 -41.64 -31.39 19.67
CA LEU A 140 -42.45 -30.82 18.59
C LEU A 140 -41.80 -31.16 17.25
N LEU A 141 -42.57 -31.78 16.35
CA LEU A 141 -42.15 -32.12 14.98
C LEU A 141 -43.23 -31.64 13.99
N SER A 142 -42.90 -30.74 13.06
CA SER A 142 -43.89 -30.10 12.17
C SER A 142 -43.89 -30.57 10.71
N GLY A 143 -42.75 -30.96 10.14
CA GLY A 143 -42.67 -31.59 8.83
C GLY A 143 -42.21 -30.65 7.70
N ASP A 144 -42.92 -30.64 6.57
CA ASP A 144 -42.60 -29.76 5.45
C ASP A 144 -43.50 -28.50 5.54
N GLY A 145 -42.98 -27.30 5.24
CA GLY A 145 -43.69 -26.02 5.32
C GLY A 145 -42.86 -24.97 6.04
N ASP A 146 -43.16 -23.68 5.85
CA ASP A 146 -42.53 -22.63 6.66
C ASP A 146 -43.20 -22.61 8.05
N ASP A 147 -42.54 -23.17 9.05
CA ASP A 147 -43.09 -23.48 10.37
C ASP A 147 -42.63 -22.51 11.47
N SER A 148 -43.41 -22.39 12.54
CA SER A 148 -43.06 -21.62 13.74
C SER A 148 -43.25 -22.46 14.98
N LEU A 149 -42.14 -22.87 15.61
CA LEU A 149 -42.12 -23.74 16.79
C LEU A 149 -41.62 -22.96 18.00
N SER A 150 -42.31 -23.11 19.13
CA SER A 150 -41.85 -22.60 20.42
C SER A 150 -41.96 -23.66 21.51
N GLY A 151 -40.88 -23.98 22.21
CA GLY A 151 -40.89 -24.96 23.32
C GLY A 151 -41.51 -24.41 24.60
N ALA A 152 -41.25 -23.12 24.86
CA ALA A 152 -41.69 -22.32 26.00
C ALA A 152 -40.83 -22.53 27.26
N ALA A 153 -41.13 -23.50 28.12
CA ALA A 153 -40.25 -23.79 29.25
C ALA A 153 -40.12 -25.29 29.44
N GLY A 154 -38.92 -25.76 29.77
CA GLY A 154 -38.61 -27.18 29.77
C GLY A 154 -37.34 -27.42 28.97
N ASP A 155 -36.84 -28.65 28.96
CA ASP A 155 -35.75 -29.03 28.05
C ASP A 155 -36.41 -29.62 26.79
N ASP A 156 -36.64 -28.77 25.80
CA ASP A 156 -37.49 -29.04 24.66
C ASP A 156 -36.69 -29.56 23.45
N ARG A 157 -37.35 -30.33 22.59
CA ARG A 157 -36.81 -30.76 21.30
C ARG A 157 -37.74 -30.32 20.17
N LEU A 158 -37.25 -29.41 19.34
CA LEU A 158 -37.97 -28.84 18.21
C LEU A 158 -37.32 -29.33 16.91
N GLU A 159 -38.10 -29.92 16.02
CA GLU A 159 -37.68 -30.38 14.69
C GLU A 159 -38.65 -29.81 13.65
N ALA A 160 -38.20 -28.84 12.85
CA ALA A 160 -39.10 -28.16 11.92
C ALA A 160 -39.24 -28.92 10.61
N GLY A 161 -38.15 -29.24 9.91
CA GLY A 161 -38.14 -30.19 8.80
C GLY A 161 -37.71 -29.56 7.48
N THR A 162 -38.61 -29.29 6.54
CA THR A 162 -38.22 -28.55 5.31
C THR A 162 -39.03 -27.28 5.19
N GLY A 163 -38.42 -26.16 4.84
CA GLY A 163 -39.09 -24.85 4.89
C GLY A 163 -38.16 -23.78 5.44
N ASN A 164 -38.58 -22.52 5.43
CA ASN A 164 -37.85 -21.47 6.16
C ASN A 164 -38.54 -21.31 7.51
N ASP A 165 -37.96 -21.96 8.52
CA ASP A 165 -38.61 -22.17 9.79
C ASP A 165 -38.16 -21.15 10.84
N THR A 166 -38.99 -20.96 11.87
CA THR A 166 -38.65 -20.14 13.04
C THR A 166 -38.77 -20.96 14.31
N LEU A 167 -37.65 -21.20 14.98
CA LEU A 167 -37.59 -22.01 16.20
C LEU A 167 -37.22 -21.15 17.41
N ASN A 168 -37.92 -21.35 18.52
CA ASN A 168 -37.58 -20.75 19.81
C ASN A 168 -37.76 -21.77 20.93
N GLY A 169 -36.67 -22.33 21.44
CA GLY A 169 -36.73 -23.29 22.55
C GLY A 169 -37.45 -22.71 23.78
N GLY A 170 -37.14 -21.46 24.09
CA GLY A 170 -37.58 -20.82 25.33
C GLY A 170 -36.62 -21.20 26.45
N SER A 171 -37.10 -21.16 27.70
CA SER A 171 -36.20 -21.40 28.84
C SER A 171 -35.94 -22.89 29.02
N GLY A 172 -34.69 -23.31 28.90
CA GLY A 172 -34.39 -24.73 28.92
C GLY A 172 -32.94 -25.05 28.59
N ALA A 173 -32.62 -26.33 28.51
CA ALA A 173 -31.55 -26.81 27.65
C ALA A 173 -32.20 -27.47 26.42
N ASP A 174 -32.37 -26.71 25.35
CA ASP A 174 -33.19 -27.13 24.22
C ASP A 174 -32.35 -27.73 23.09
N THR A 175 -32.97 -28.59 22.28
CA THR A 175 -32.41 -29.07 21.01
C THR A 175 -33.26 -28.57 19.87
N LEU A 176 -32.68 -27.73 19.01
CA LEU A 176 -33.37 -27.01 17.94
C LEU A 176 -32.82 -27.48 16.59
N ALA A 177 -33.64 -28.15 15.79
CA ALA A 177 -33.30 -28.61 14.45
C ALA A 177 -34.17 -27.92 13.40
N GLY A 178 -33.57 -27.03 12.59
CA GLY A 178 -34.24 -26.32 11.50
C GLY A 178 -34.58 -27.27 10.36
N GLY A 179 -33.56 -27.83 9.73
CA GLY A 179 -33.68 -28.83 8.67
C GLY A 179 -33.29 -28.25 7.32
N ASP A 180 -34.04 -28.52 6.25
CA ASP A 180 -33.72 -27.96 4.93
C ASP A 180 -34.42 -26.60 4.75
N GLY A 181 -33.66 -25.53 4.52
CA GLY A 181 -34.17 -24.20 4.20
C GLY A 181 -33.33 -23.10 4.83
N ASN A 182 -33.87 -21.88 4.96
CA ASN A 182 -33.15 -20.80 5.64
C ASN A 182 -33.87 -20.49 6.94
N ASP A 183 -33.35 -21.03 8.03
CA ASP A 183 -34.04 -21.05 9.30
C ASP A 183 -33.60 -19.92 10.21
N LEU A 184 -34.54 -19.47 11.06
CA LEU A 184 -34.32 -18.49 12.10
C LEU A 184 -34.46 -19.15 13.47
N ILE A 185 -33.37 -19.25 14.21
CA ILE A 185 -33.33 -19.99 15.47
C ILE A 185 -33.01 -19.03 16.61
N LEU A 186 -33.85 -18.97 17.63
CA LEU A 186 -33.65 -18.16 18.81
C LEU A 186 -33.10 -19.05 19.93
N VAL A 187 -31.99 -18.63 20.52
CA VAL A 187 -31.37 -19.28 21.68
C VAL A 187 -31.38 -18.32 22.86
N ASP A 188 -31.80 -18.77 24.03
CA ASP A 188 -31.81 -17.96 25.25
C ASP A 188 -31.00 -18.59 26.39
N SER A 189 -30.50 -19.81 26.16
CA SER A 189 -29.73 -20.58 27.12
C SER A 189 -28.39 -21.03 26.54
N ALA A 190 -27.37 -21.00 27.39
CA ALA A 190 -26.02 -21.46 27.04
C ALA A 190 -25.94 -22.97 26.80
N LEU A 191 -27.00 -23.70 27.14
CA LEU A 191 -27.09 -25.15 27.01
C LEU A 191 -27.84 -25.59 25.75
N ASP A 192 -28.38 -24.65 24.97
CA ASP A 192 -29.09 -24.95 23.73
C ASP A 192 -28.13 -25.56 22.69
N VAL A 193 -28.65 -26.53 21.93
CA VAL A 193 -27.94 -27.20 20.85
C VAL A 193 -28.70 -26.98 19.55
N VAL A 194 -28.02 -26.43 18.55
CA VAL A 194 -28.61 -26.06 17.26
C VAL A 194 -28.07 -26.93 16.13
N GLU A 195 -28.98 -27.47 15.34
CA GLU A 195 -28.73 -28.06 14.02
C GLU A 195 -29.50 -27.21 13.00
N GLY A 196 -28.83 -26.26 12.33
CA GLY A 196 -29.48 -25.42 11.32
C GLY A 196 -29.94 -26.26 10.13
N GLY A 197 -29.01 -27.07 9.59
CA GLY A 197 -29.31 -28.07 8.58
C GLY A 197 -28.77 -27.65 7.22
N ALA A 198 -29.61 -27.69 6.19
CA ALA A 198 -29.21 -27.34 4.82
C ALA A 198 -29.82 -26.02 4.39
N GLY A 199 -28.99 -24.98 4.31
CA GLY A 199 -29.33 -23.73 3.64
C GLY A 199 -28.51 -22.60 4.21
N SER A 200 -29.14 -21.51 4.61
CA SER A 200 -28.48 -20.36 5.22
C SER A 200 -29.17 -20.03 6.53
N ASP A 201 -28.69 -20.62 7.60
CA ASP A 201 -29.37 -20.63 8.89
C ASP A 201 -28.79 -19.57 9.82
N ARG A 202 -29.69 -18.85 10.50
CA ARG A 202 -29.34 -17.73 11.38
C ARG A 202 -29.80 -18.00 12.80
N VAL A 203 -28.85 -17.89 13.73
CA VAL A 203 -29.11 -17.91 15.16
C VAL A 203 -29.15 -16.49 15.71
N LEU A 204 -30.15 -16.21 16.56
CA LEU A 204 -30.27 -15.00 17.36
C LEU A 204 -30.17 -15.35 18.84
N VAL A 205 -29.19 -14.76 19.53
CA VAL A 205 -29.14 -14.81 20.98
C VAL A 205 -30.19 -13.84 21.54
N SER A 206 -31.11 -14.38 22.35
CA SER A 206 -32.27 -13.69 22.89
C SER A 206 -32.07 -13.32 24.38
N SER A 207 -30.90 -12.78 24.72
CA SER A 207 -30.57 -12.31 26.07
C SER A 207 -30.30 -10.80 26.09
N ALA A 208 -30.99 -10.08 26.96
CA ALA A 208 -30.72 -8.65 27.20
C ALA A 208 -29.59 -8.40 28.21
N GLN A 209 -28.95 -9.46 28.73
CA GLN A 209 -27.85 -9.36 29.70
C GLN A 209 -26.54 -9.97 29.16
N GLY A 210 -26.56 -10.46 27.92
CA GLY A 210 -25.51 -11.26 27.35
C GLY A 210 -25.72 -12.76 27.60
N LEU A 211 -25.15 -13.58 26.73
CA LEU A 211 -25.14 -15.04 26.82
C LEU A 211 -23.78 -15.58 26.38
N SER A 212 -23.30 -16.63 27.06
CA SER A 212 -22.08 -17.33 26.66
C SER A 212 -22.42 -18.66 26.01
N ILE A 213 -22.28 -18.75 24.69
CA ILE A 213 -22.58 -19.93 23.87
C ILE A 213 -21.33 -20.49 23.21
N SER A 214 -21.33 -21.81 22.98
CA SER A 214 -20.31 -22.50 22.19
C SER A 214 -20.96 -23.29 21.06
N LEU A 215 -20.43 -23.14 19.85
CA LEU A 215 -20.90 -23.83 18.65
C LEU A 215 -20.28 -25.23 18.49
N ALA A 216 -19.49 -25.70 19.45
CA ALA A 216 -18.79 -27.00 19.36
C ALA A 216 -19.74 -28.21 19.23
N ALA A 217 -20.98 -28.07 19.68
CA ALA A 217 -22.03 -29.09 19.53
C ALA A 217 -23.05 -28.75 18.43
N TRP A 218 -22.88 -27.62 17.74
CA TRP A 218 -23.81 -27.15 16.72
C TRP A 218 -23.36 -27.59 15.34
N THR A 219 -24.27 -27.56 14.37
CA THR A 219 -23.97 -27.86 12.96
C THR A 219 -24.88 -27.07 12.04
N GLY A 220 -24.41 -26.76 10.82
CA GLY A 220 -25.24 -26.14 9.77
C GLY A 220 -25.75 -24.74 10.11
N VAL A 221 -25.05 -24.00 10.97
CA VAL A 221 -25.30 -22.58 11.24
C VAL A 221 -24.25 -21.75 10.51
N GLU A 222 -24.67 -20.77 9.71
CA GLU A 222 -23.79 -19.86 8.96
C GLU A 222 -23.76 -18.45 9.57
N ARG A 223 -24.73 -18.09 10.41
CA ARG A 223 -24.79 -16.77 11.03
C ARG A 223 -25.24 -16.80 12.48
N VAL A 224 -24.59 -16.02 13.33
CA VAL A 224 -24.97 -15.82 14.74
C VAL A 224 -24.96 -14.33 15.09
N ASP A 225 -26.02 -13.83 15.73
CA ASP A 225 -26.07 -12.47 16.27
C ASP A 225 -26.24 -12.50 17.81
N GLY A 226 -25.38 -11.78 18.55
CA GLY A 226 -25.28 -11.75 20.02
C GLY A 226 -26.40 -10.99 20.74
N GLY A 227 -26.79 -9.82 20.24
CA GLY A 227 -28.00 -9.16 20.72
C GLY A 227 -27.77 -7.77 21.30
N THR A 228 -27.85 -7.59 22.61
CA THR A 228 -27.70 -6.24 23.22
C THR A 228 -26.94 -6.24 24.55
N GLY A 229 -26.47 -7.40 24.99
CA GLY A 229 -25.71 -7.51 26.22
C GLY A 229 -24.29 -7.95 25.90
N ASP A 230 -23.48 -8.20 26.93
CA ASP A 230 -22.11 -8.64 26.73
C ASP A 230 -22.11 -10.14 26.37
N ASP A 231 -22.13 -10.44 25.09
CA ASP A 231 -22.27 -11.78 24.54
C ASP A 231 -20.90 -12.45 24.35
N THR A 232 -20.83 -13.76 24.55
CA THR A 232 -19.63 -14.55 24.28
C THR A 232 -20.00 -15.69 23.34
N ILE A 233 -19.53 -15.62 22.09
CA ILE A 233 -19.86 -16.59 21.06
C ILE A 233 -18.56 -17.27 20.61
N ASN A 234 -18.43 -18.56 20.90
CA ASN A 234 -17.22 -19.32 20.63
C ASN A 234 -17.45 -20.41 19.56
N ALA A 235 -16.89 -20.20 18.38
CA ALA A 235 -16.90 -21.11 17.24
C ALA A 235 -15.56 -21.80 16.97
N ALA A 236 -14.66 -21.87 17.95
CA ALA A 236 -13.36 -22.52 17.76
C ALA A 236 -13.50 -23.98 17.28
N GLY A 237 -12.85 -24.29 16.16
CA GLY A 237 -12.91 -25.61 15.51
C GLY A 237 -14.19 -25.86 14.70
N TYR A 238 -15.01 -24.84 14.48
CA TYR A 238 -16.18 -24.93 13.60
C TYR A 238 -15.73 -24.89 12.14
N GLY A 239 -16.19 -25.86 11.35
CA GLY A 239 -15.66 -26.13 10.01
C GLY A 239 -16.44 -25.48 8.86
N ILE A 240 -17.19 -24.42 9.14
CA ILE A 240 -17.99 -23.66 8.17
C ILE A 240 -17.68 -22.18 8.38
N ALA A 241 -17.60 -21.42 7.28
CA ALA A 241 -17.45 -19.97 7.32
C ALA A 241 -18.66 -19.31 7.98
N LEU A 242 -18.41 -18.44 8.95
CA LEU A 242 -19.41 -17.79 9.78
C LEU A 242 -19.46 -16.29 9.54
N LYS A 243 -20.69 -15.73 9.60
CA LYS A 243 -20.89 -14.32 9.92
C LYS A 243 -21.35 -14.19 11.37
N MET A 244 -20.58 -13.48 12.19
CA MET A 244 -20.88 -13.25 13.60
C MET A 244 -21.06 -11.76 13.86
N LEU A 245 -22.14 -11.39 14.55
CA LEU A 245 -22.39 -10.03 15.00
C LEU A 245 -22.48 -9.99 16.52
N GLY A 246 -21.72 -9.14 17.20
CA GLY A 246 -21.89 -8.87 18.63
C GLY A 246 -23.16 -8.06 18.88
N GLN A 247 -23.26 -6.90 18.20
CA GLN A 247 -24.32 -5.87 18.28
C GLN A 247 -24.03 -4.82 19.36
N ASP A 248 -24.91 -4.59 20.34
CA ASP A 248 -24.59 -3.70 21.47
C ASP A 248 -24.03 -4.55 22.61
N GLY A 249 -23.02 -4.06 23.33
CA GLY A 249 -22.39 -4.80 24.44
C GLY A 249 -20.87 -4.85 24.29
N ASN A 250 -20.16 -5.29 25.32
CA ASN A 250 -18.74 -5.65 25.17
C ASN A 250 -18.68 -7.14 24.85
N ASP A 251 -18.62 -7.46 23.57
CA ASP A 251 -18.78 -8.81 23.05
C ASP A 251 -17.45 -9.54 22.90
N SER A 252 -17.49 -10.86 23.02
CA SER A 252 -16.34 -11.75 22.79
C SER A 252 -16.69 -12.76 21.70
N LEU A 253 -16.21 -12.51 20.49
CA LEU A 253 -16.44 -13.34 19.31
C LEU A 253 -15.18 -14.15 18.97
N THR A 254 -15.33 -15.46 18.81
CA THR A 254 -14.25 -16.34 18.33
C THR A 254 -14.75 -17.13 17.14
N GLY A 255 -14.10 -16.95 15.99
CA GLY A 255 -14.34 -17.71 14.77
C GLY A 255 -13.77 -19.13 14.83
N GLY A 256 -13.84 -19.82 13.69
CA GLY A 256 -13.54 -21.23 13.49
C GLY A 256 -12.31 -21.47 12.62
N ASP A 257 -12.38 -22.55 11.84
CA ASP A 257 -11.29 -23.02 10.99
C ASP A 257 -11.38 -22.51 9.54
N GLU A 258 -12.45 -21.79 9.21
CA GLU A 258 -12.78 -21.28 7.87
C GLU A 258 -12.68 -19.76 7.82
N GLU A 259 -12.86 -19.17 6.64
CA GLU A 259 -12.83 -17.71 6.47
C GLU A 259 -14.10 -17.07 7.04
N ASP A 260 -13.94 -16.37 8.15
CA ASP A 260 -15.04 -15.82 8.93
C ASP A 260 -15.14 -14.29 8.80
N THR A 261 -16.32 -13.78 9.13
CA THR A 261 -16.59 -12.34 9.25
C THR A 261 -17.14 -12.04 10.63
N LEU A 262 -16.37 -11.33 11.45
CA LEU A 262 -16.72 -10.96 12.81
C LEU A 262 -16.92 -9.45 12.87
N GLU A 263 -18.04 -9.01 13.44
CA GLU A 263 -18.40 -7.61 13.60
C GLU A 263 -18.78 -7.41 15.08
N GLY A 264 -17.97 -6.65 15.82
CA GLY A 264 -18.17 -6.39 17.26
C GLY A 264 -19.46 -5.60 17.49
N GLY A 265 -19.46 -4.33 17.09
CA GLY A 265 -20.65 -3.51 17.05
C GLY A 265 -20.49 -2.26 17.91
N ALA A 266 -21.13 -2.20 19.07
CA ALA A 266 -21.06 -1.05 19.97
C ALA A 266 -20.65 -1.49 21.37
N GLY A 267 -19.47 -1.08 21.81
CA GLY A 267 -18.84 -1.49 23.06
C GLY A 267 -17.38 -1.86 22.81
N ASP A 268 -16.64 -2.12 23.88
CA ASP A 268 -15.24 -2.53 23.79
C ASP A 268 -15.17 -4.05 23.57
N ASP A 269 -15.07 -4.47 22.32
CA ASP A 269 -15.22 -5.85 21.88
C ASP A 269 -13.89 -6.61 21.81
N THR A 270 -13.96 -7.95 21.83
CA THR A 270 -12.85 -8.85 21.56
C THR A 270 -13.21 -9.81 20.43
N LEU A 271 -12.48 -9.71 19.32
CA LEU A 271 -12.68 -10.49 18.11
C LEU A 271 -11.46 -11.37 17.85
N ILE A 272 -11.66 -12.67 17.65
CA ILE A 272 -10.61 -13.64 17.32
C ILE A 272 -11.04 -14.37 16.04
N GLY A 273 -10.32 -14.17 14.93
CA GLY A 273 -10.63 -14.78 13.62
C GLY A 273 -10.47 -16.30 13.64
N GLY A 274 -9.24 -16.77 13.84
CA GLY A 274 -8.95 -18.20 13.92
C GLY A 274 -7.96 -18.64 12.86
N ALA A 275 -8.42 -19.42 11.89
CA ALA A 275 -7.59 -19.91 10.80
C ALA A 275 -8.15 -19.48 9.45
N LYS A 276 -7.26 -19.38 8.45
CA LYS A 276 -7.50 -18.83 7.11
C LYS A 276 -7.64 -17.31 7.17
N ARG A 277 -8.28 -16.73 6.15
CA ARG A 277 -8.41 -15.28 6.05
C ARG A 277 -9.69 -14.90 6.75
N ASP A 278 -9.61 -14.02 7.73
CA ASP A 278 -10.76 -13.51 8.45
C ASP A 278 -10.95 -12.00 8.21
N PHE A 279 -12.18 -11.53 8.37
CA PHE A 279 -12.54 -10.11 8.31
C PHE A 279 -13.09 -9.68 9.66
N LEU A 280 -12.34 -8.82 10.36
CA LEU A 280 -12.66 -8.36 11.71
C LEU A 280 -13.00 -6.87 11.67
N PHE A 281 -14.21 -6.53 12.09
CA PHE A 281 -14.73 -5.17 12.19
C PHE A 281 -14.97 -4.86 13.67
N GLY A 282 -14.13 -3.99 14.27
CA GLY A 282 -14.34 -3.54 15.65
C GLY A 282 -15.65 -2.76 15.77
N ASN A 283 -15.76 -1.69 14.97
CA ASN A 283 -16.83 -0.70 15.05
C ASN A 283 -16.68 0.17 16.33
N ALA A 284 -17.78 0.57 16.93
CA ALA A 284 -17.75 1.63 17.92
C ALA A 284 -17.27 1.12 19.29
N GLY A 285 -16.02 1.41 19.65
CA GLY A 285 -15.47 1.08 20.95
C GLY A 285 -13.95 1.04 20.89
N ALA A 286 -13.29 0.72 22.01
CA ALA A 286 -11.86 0.41 21.98
C ALA A 286 -11.70 -1.11 21.91
N ASP A 287 -11.58 -1.63 20.70
CA ASP A 287 -11.69 -3.06 20.42
C ASP A 287 -10.35 -3.77 20.41
N ARG A 288 -10.39 -5.08 20.68
CA ARG A 288 -9.25 -5.97 20.51
C ARG A 288 -9.54 -6.95 19.38
N MET A 289 -8.75 -6.90 18.31
CA MET A 289 -8.89 -7.81 17.16
C MET A 289 -7.64 -8.67 16.98
N GLU A 290 -7.83 -9.99 16.87
CA GLU A 290 -6.77 -10.99 16.68
C GLU A 290 -7.09 -11.87 15.47
N GLY A 291 -6.27 -11.83 14.42
CA GLY A 291 -6.52 -12.57 13.17
C GLY A 291 -6.23 -14.06 13.33
N GLY A 292 -5.00 -14.41 13.67
CA GLY A 292 -4.59 -15.78 13.94
C GLY A 292 -3.68 -16.33 12.85
N GLN A 293 -4.12 -17.37 12.14
CA GLN A 293 -3.36 -17.96 11.03
C GLN A 293 -3.99 -17.56 9.70
N GLY A 294 -3.24 -16.91 8.81
CA GLY A 294 -3.70 -16.61 7.45
C GLY A 294 -3.57 -15.13 7.16
N ASN A 295 -4.18 -14.68 6.07
CA ASN A 295 -4.04 -13.27 5.67
C ASN A 295 -5.28 -12.50 6.11
N ASP A 296 -5.22 -11.85 7.25
CA ASP A 296 -6.40 -11.28 7.92
C ASP A 296 -6.59 -9.79 7.63
N TYR A 297 -7.84 -9.35 7.72
CA TYR A 297 -8.27 -8.00 7.40
C TYR A 297 -8.97 -7.37 8.59
N PHE A 298 -8.41 -6.25 9.06
CA PHE A 298 -8.91 -5.51 10.21
C PHE A 298 -9.48 -4.17 9.77
N TYR A 299 -10.64 -3.80 10.30
CA TYR A 299 -11.27 -2.50 10.06
C TYR A 299 -11.35 -1.78 11.39
N VAL A 300 -10.62 -0.66 11.45
CA VAL A 300 -10.32 0.11 12.67
C VAL A 300 -10.97 1.48 12.56
N ASP A 301 -11.82 1.83 13.52
CA ASP A 301 -12.51 3.13 13.56
C ASP A 301 -12.29 3.91 14.86
N ASP A 302 -11.73 3.30 15.89
CA ASP A 302 -11.30 4.00 17.10
C ASP A 302 -9.79 3.90 17.31
N ALA A 303 -9.20 4.97 17.86
CA ALA A 303 -7.76 5.03 18.13
C ALA A 303 -7.35 4.15 19.33
N GLY A 304 -8.33 3.70 20.13
CA GLY A 304 -8.18 2.74 21.21
C GLY A 304 -8.03 1.30 20.74
N ASP A 305 -8.32 1.01 19.48
CA ASP A 305 -8.27 -0.35 18.94
C ASP A 305 -6.86 -0.96 18.98
N VAL A 306 -6.81 -2.25 19.25
CA VAL A 306 -5.59 -3.05 19.28
C VAL A 306 -5.69 -4.19 18.28
N VAL A 307 -4.80 -4.17 17.28
CA VAL A 307 -4.73 -5.19 16.23
C VAL A 307 -3.56 -6.13 16.43
N ILE A 308 -3.84 -7.43 16.39
CA ILE A 308 -2.85 -8.51 16.37
C ILE A 308 -3.11 -9.33 15.11
N GLY A 309 -2.28 -9.18 14.08
CA GLY A 309 -2.46 -9.92 12.83
C GLY A 309 -2.25 -11.42 13.04
N GLY A 310 -1.02 -11.80 13.37
CA GLY A 310 -0.70 -13.18 13.72
C GLY A 310 0.37 -13.73 12.80
N ALA A 311 0.06 -14.79 12.07
CA ALA A 311 0.96 -15.42 11.12
C ALA A 311 0.49 -15.15 9.69
N ASP A 312 1.45 -14.99 8.78
CA ASP A 312 1.27 -14.66 7.35
C ASP A 312 1.21 -13.14 7.09
N PHE A 313 0.33 -12.65 6.21
CA PHE A 313 0.29 -11.23 5.82
C PHE A 313 -1.03 -10.60 6.21
N ASP A 314 -0.95 -9.62 7.10
CA ASP A 314 -2.11 -9.00 7.73
C ASP A 314 -2.24 -7.52 7.38
N ARG A 315 -3.48 -7.08 7.21
CA ARG A 315 -3.81 -5.72 6.75
C ARG A 315 -4.84 -5.05 7.64
N ALA A 316 -4.48 -3.90 8.20
CA ALA A 316 -5.40 -3.00 8.87
C ALA A 316 -5.85 -1.86 7.94
N THR A 317 -7.12 -1.48 8.02
CA THR A 317 -7.71 -0.34 7.29
C THR A 317 -8.41 0.58 8.27
N LEU A 318 -8.05 1.86 8.27
CA LEU A 318 -8.72 2.89 9.05
C LEU A 318 -10.00 3.29 8.31
N VAL A 319 -11.15 3.21 8.96
CA VAL A 319 -12.46 3.50 8.35
C VAL A 319 -13.17 4.72 8.95
N ALA A 320 -12.64 5.30 10.02
CA ALA A 320 -13.03 6.63 10.49
C ALA A 320 -12.51 7.73 9.55
N SER A 321 -13.11 8.93 9.59
CA SER A 321 -12.72 10.03 8.70
C SER A 321 -11.35 10.66 9.01
N SER A 322 -10.78 10.37 10.18
CA SER A 322 -9.45 10.81 10.62
C SER A 322 -9.13 10.08 11.91
N LEU A 323 -8.02 9.34 11.97
CA LEU A 323 -7.63 8.56 13.14
C LEU A 323 -6.15 8.74 13.46
N ASN A 324 -5.83 8.76 14.76
CA ASN A 324 -4.46 8.81 15.25
C ASN A 324 -4.12 7.47 15.91
N VAL A 325 -3.50 6.57 15.16
CA VAL A 325 -3.17 5.22 15.61
C VAL A 325 -1.69 5.14 15.96
N ASP A 326 -1.40 4.63 17.15
CA ASP A 326 -0.05 4.27 17.62
C ASP A 326 0.09 2.74 17.62
N LEU A 327 1.00 2.22 16.81
CA LEU A 327 1.19 0.78 16.63
C LEU A 327 1.99 0.14 17.78
N ALA A 328 2.33 0.88 18.84
CA ALA A 328 3.04 0.35 20.01
C ALA A 328 2.31 -0.80 20.72
N THR A 329 0.99 -0.87 20.60
CA THR A 329 0.17 -1.97 21.14
C THR A 329 -0.16 -3.04 20.11
N TRP A 330 0.14 -2.80 18.83
CA TRP A 330 -0.15 -3.69 17.72
C TRP A 330 1.00 -4.69 17.50
N SER A 331 0.70 -5.82 16.84
CA SER A 331 1.74 -6.77 16.45
C SER A 331 1.34 -7.61 15.23
N GLY A 332 2.31 -7.98 14.40
CA GLY A 332 2.09 -8.87 13.26
C GLY A 332 1.20 -8.25 12.19
N VAL A 333 1.23 -6.93 11.99
CA VAL A 333 0.51 -6.25 10.91
C VAL A 333 1.55 -5.71 9.93
N GLU A 334 1.51 -6.17 8.68
CA GLU A 334 2.47 -5.79 7.65
C GLU A 334 2.02 -4.60 6.81
N ARG A 335 0.72 -4.28 6.82
CA ARG A 335 0.16 -3.15 6.09
C ARG A 335 -0.92 -2.40 6.87
N VAL A 336 -0.82 -1.08 6.88
CA VAL A 336 -1.85 -0.18 7.39
C VAL A 336 -2.24 0.81 6.30
N ASP A 337 -3.53 0.85 5.98
CA ASP A 337 -4.10 1.82 5.06
C ASP A 337 -4.98 2.82 5.81
N GLY A 338 -4.68 4.10 5.65
CA GLY A 338 -5.48 5.21 6.11
C GLY A 338 -6.76 5.40 5.30
N SER A 339 -7.50 6.42 5.70
CA SER A 339 -8.84 6.78 5.26
C SER A 339 -8.80 7.88 4.19
N ALA A 340 -9.85 8.69 4.11
CA ALA A 340 -9.95 9.84 3.20
C ALA A 340 -9.83 11.19 3.93
N GLY A 341 -9.47 11.21 5.21
CA GLY A 341 -9.12 12.44 5.89
C GLY A 341 -7.77 12.33 6.59
N ALA A 342 -7.37 13.41 7.26
CA ALA A 342 -6.01 13.55 7.81
C ALA A 342 -5.75 12.54 8.94
N ASP A 343 -5.01 11.49 8.61
CA ASP A 343 -4.66 10.39 9.49
C ASP A 343 -3.26 10.54 10.08
N ARG A 344 -3.05 9.98 11.26
CA ARG A 344 -1.70 9.77 11.82
C ARG A 344 -1.50 8.29 12.10
N ILE A 345 -0.51 7.69 11.45
CA ILE A 345 -0.11 6.30 11.67
C ILE A 345 1.34 6.31 12.18
N ASP A 346 1.52 5.91 13.44
CA ASP A 346 2.83 5.88 14.10
C ASP A 346 3.33 4.44 14.28
N ALA A 347 4.21 4.00 13.39
CA ALA A 347 4.86 2.71 13.41
C ALA A 347 6.28 2.75 14.02
N SER A 348 6.64 3.81 14.75
CA SER A 348 8.01 3.99 15.28
C SER A 348 8.48 2.88 16.24
N SER A 349 7.55 2.11 16.83
CA SER A 349 7.85 0.93 17.64
C SER A 349 8.03 -0.36 16.85
N VAL A 350 7.67 -0.37 15.56
CA VAL A 350 7.73 -1.54 14.68
C VAL A 350 9.17 -1.74 14.22
N THR A 351 9.69 -2.97 14.34
CA THR A 351 11.09 -3.27 13.98
C THR A 351 11.25 -4.07 12.69
N THR A 352 10.13 -4.47 12.09
CA THR A 352 10.05 -5.21 10.83
C THR A 352 9.55 -4.28 9.73
N ALA A 353 9.80 -4.66 8.46
CA ALA A 353 9.28 -3.92 7.32
C ALA A 353 7.75 -3.77 7.41
N ILE A 354 7.25 -2.55 7.25
CA ILE A 354 5.82 -2.22 7.22
C ILE A 354 5.49 -1.39 5.97
N ARG A 355 4.28 -1.57 5.44
CA ARG A 355 3.71 -0.70 4.42
C ARG A 355 2.67 0.23 5.02
N LEU A 356 2.87 1.53 4.89
CA LEU A 356 1.94 2.57 5.30
C LEU A 356 1.37 3.29 4.07
N GLN A 357 0.06 3.48 4.02
CA GLN A 357 -0.62 4.28 2.99
C GLN A 357 -1.50 5.31 3.69
N GLY A 358 -1.34 6.61 3.40
CA GLY A 358 -2.15 7.68 4.01
C GLY A 358 -3.56 7.73 3.44
N GLY A 359 -3.68 7.86 2.12
CA GLY A 359 -4.98 7.92 1.45
C GLY A 359 -5.24 9.32 0.91
N ASP A 360 -6.45 9.85 1.07
CA ASP A 360 -6.68 11.29 0.86
C ASP A 360 -6.55 11.97 2.23
N GLY A 361 -5.96 13.15 2.35
CA GLY A 361 -5.77 13.76 3.67
C GLY A 361 -4.60 14.71 3.73
N GLY A 362 -4.19 15.07 4.94
CA GLY A 362 -2.88 15.67 5.16
C GLY A 362 -2.27 14.80 6.25
N ASP A 363 -1.68 13.71 5.82
CA ASP A 363 -1.42 12.55 6.64
C ASP A 363 -0.05 12.64 7.30
N THR A 364 0.09 12.02 8.47
CA THR A 364 1.38 11.87 9.15
C THR A 364 1.70 10.40 9.32
N LEU A 365 2.61 9.90 8.49
CA LEU A 365 3.00 8.49 8.46
C LEU A 365 4.44 8.37 8.96
N ILE A 366 4.65 7.56 10.00
CA ILE A 366 5.95 7.34 10.60
C ILE A 366 6.25 5.85 10.55
N GLY A 367 7.28 5.46 9.81
CA GLY A 367 7.83 4.11 9.77
C GLY A 367 8.60 3.75 11.04
N GLY A 368 9.15 2.54 11.02
CA GLY A 368 9.84 1.91 12.14
C GLY A 368 11.34 1.81 11.92
N SER A 369 11.94 0.74 12.43
CA SER A 369 13.35 0.40 12.16
C SER A 369 13.51 -0.66 11.05
N GLY A 370 12.44 -0.94 10.31
CA GLY A 370 12.38 -1.92 9.23
C GLY A 370 12.72 -1.28 7.88
N ASN A 371 12.70 -2.06 6.80
CA ASN A 371 12.79 -1.49 5.46
C ASN A 371 11.37 -1.20 4.97
N ASP A 372 10.93 0.02 5.20
CA ASP A 372 9.52 0.39 5.14
C ASP A 372 9.14 0.96 3.78
N GLN A 373 7.85 0.92 3.48
CA GLN A 373 7.30 1.60 2.31
C GLN A 373 6.19 2.54 2.77
N VAL A 374 6.39 3.83 2.56
CA VAL A 374 5.53 4.88 3.10
C VAL A 374 4.99 5.72 1.93
N PHE A 375 3.66 5.72 1.77
CA PHE A 375 2.97 6.40 0.67
C PHE A 375 1.99 7.42 1.25
N GLY A 376 2.17 8.71 0.95
CA GLY A 376 1.29 9.78 1.41
C GLY A 376 -0.10 9.65 0.80
N GLY A 377 -0.19 9.90 -0.50
CA GLY A 377 -1.44 9.80 -1.25
C GLY A 377 -1.87 11.17 -1.76
N ALA A 378 -3.05 11.66 -1.40
CA ALA A 378 -3.52 12.95 -1.87
C ALA A 378 -3.63 13.96 -0.74
N GLY A 379 -2.87 15.05 -0.86
CA GLY A 379 -2.85 16.21 0.02
C GLY A 379 -1.45 16.39 0.61
N ASN A 380 -1.28 17.28 1.58
CA ASN A 380 0.06 17.66 2.01
C ASN A 380 0.51 16.78 3.17
N ASP A 381 1.32 15.77 2.86
CA ASP A 381 1.65 14.69 3.79
C ASP A 381 3.01 14.89 4.47
N SER A 382 3.17 14.26 5.63
CA SER A 382 4.42 14.20 6.41
C SER A 382 4.81 12.73 6.57
N LEU A 383 5.88 12.33 5.90
CA LEU A 383 6.32 10.94 5.77
C LEU A 383 7.70 10.79 6.42
N SER A 384 7.86 9.79 7.30
CA SER A 384 9.16 9.43 7.88
C SER A 384 9.43 7.95 7.70
N GLY A 385 10.58 7.58 7.15
CA GLY A 385 11.02 6.18 6.98
C GLY A 385 11.45 5.56 8.30
N GLY A 386 12.27 6.29 9.06
CA GLY A 386 12.70 5.89 10.40
C GLY A 386 14.13 5.39 10.34
N GLY A 387 14.36 4.09 10.45
CA GLY A 387 15.66 3.53 10.11
C GLY A 387 15.50 2.26 9.31
N GLY A 388 16.41 1.96 8.39
CA GLY A 388 16.22 0.85 7.48
C GLY A 388 16.79 1.14 6.11
N VAL A 389 16.07 0.74 5.08
CA VAL A 389 16.25 1.18 3.69
C VAL A 389 14.84 1.35 3.19
N ASP A 390 14.39 2.59 3.19
CA ASP A 390 12.99 2.93 3.09
C ASP A 390 12.64 3.45 1.69
N VAL A 391 11.38 3.27 1.31
CA VAL A 391 10.82 3.84 0.09
C VAL A 391 9.72 4.82 0.48
N LEU A 392 9.96 6.10 0.20
CA LEU A 392 9.02 7.18 0.48
C LEU A 392 8.45 7.73 -0.82
N VAL A 393 7.12 7.84 -0.89
CA VAL A 393 6.39 8.37 -2.04
C VAL A 393 5.39 9.41 -1.53
N GLY A 394 5.55 10.67 -1.93
CA GLY A 394 4.63 11.76 -1.57
C GLY A 394 3.25 11.59 -2.20
N ASP A 395 3.23 11.26 -3.50
CA ASP A 395 2.06 11.32 -4.38
C ASP A 395 1.57 12.78 -4.60
N ALA A 396 0.28 13.08 -4.57
CA ALA A 396 -0.23 14.42 -4.88
C ALA A 396 -0.29 15.30 -3.63
N GLY A 397 0.06 16.59 -3.74
CA GLY A 397 0.12 17.53 -2.63
C GLY A 397 1.56 17.80 -2.18
N ALA A 398 1.78 18.89 -1.45
CA ALA A 398 3.13 19.37 -1.13
C ALA A 398 3.64 18.65 0.11
N ASP A 399 4.48 17.64 -0.12
CA ASP A 399 4.81 16.65 0.89
C ASP A 399 6.15 16.91 1.57
N THR A 400 6.31 16.44 2.80
CA THR A 400 7.59 16.40 3.50
C THR A 400 7.98 14.96 3.73
N MET A 401 9.10 14.53 3.15
CA MET A 401 9.64 13.18 3.27
C MET A 401 10.98 13.19 4.01
N ASP A 402 11.10 12.38 5.05
CA ASP A 402 12.33 12.19 5.85
C ASP A 402 12.72 10.71 5.89
N GLY A 403 13.81 10.33 5.22
CA GLY A 403 14.27 8.93 5.17
C GLY A 403 14.71 8.42 6.55
N GLY A 404 15.44 9.27 7.28
CA GLY A 404 15.96 8.92 8.59
C GLY A 404 17.33 8.25 8.48
N ALA A 405 17.49 7.02 8.95
CA ALA A 405 18.76 6.31 8.91
C ALA A 405 18.74 5.16 7.91
N GLY A 406 19.58 5.17 6.88
CA GLY A 406 19.54 4.16 5.84
C GLY A 406 19.93 4.68 4.47
N ASP A 407 20.01 3.78 3.49
CA ASP A 407 20.21 4.17 2.09
C ASP A 407 18.84 4.29 1.39
N ASP A 408 18.15 5.41 1.59
CA ASP A 408 16.71 5.50 1.29
C ASP A 408 16.40 5.90 -0.17
N VAL A 409 15.16 5.68 -0.59
CA VAL A 409 14.67 6.00 -1.93
C VAL A 409 13.42 6.86 -1.86
N PHE A 410 13.49 8.04 -2.48
CA PHE A 410 12.39 9.00 -2.53
C PHE A 410 11.84 9.11 -3.95
N PHE A 411 10.51 9.13 -4.06
CA PHE A 411 9.78 9.47 -5.26
C PHE A 411 9.11 10.82 -5.04
N VAL A 412 9.61 11.82 -5.75
CA VAL A 412 9.10 13.20 -5.70
C VAL A 412 8.12 13.39 -6.84
N SER A 413 6.89 13.73 -6.51
CA SER A 413 5.74 13.59 -7.38
C SER A 413 5.17 14.94 -7.80
N GLN A 414 5.55 16.04 -7.14
CA GLN A 414 5.18 17.38 -7.58
C GLN A 414 6.06 18.52 -7.03
N ASP A 415 5.74 19.75 -7.45
CA ASP A 415 6.30 20.97 -6.88
C ASP A 415 5.87 21.15 -5.42
N GLY A 416 6.79 21.66 -4.59
CA GLY A 416 6.54 21.96 -3.18
C GLY A 416 6.96 20.86 -2.22
N ASP A 417 7.36 19.69 -2.74
CA ASP A 417 7.88 18.58 -1.94
C ASP A 417 9.23 18.94 -1.31
N VAL A 418 9.42 18.50 -0.08
CA VAL A 418 10.65 18.65 0.70
C VAL A 418 11.19 17.26 1.00
N VAL A 419 12.45 17.01 0.61
CA VAL A 419 13.11 15.72 0.84
C VAL A 419 14.30 15.88 1.78
N ILE A 420 14.27 15.11 2.86
CA ILE A 420 15.31 14.99 3.87
C ILE A 420 15.86 13.56 3.78
N GLY A 421 17.08 13.41 3.28
CA GLY A 421 17.73 12.10 3.12
C GLY A 421 18.03 11.45 4.48
N GLY A 422 18.78 12.16 5.32
CA GLY A 422 19.20 11.68 6.63
C GLY A 422 20.60 11.06 6.61
N ASP A 423 20.80 10.03 7.44
CA ASP A 423 22.07 9.30 7.57
C ASP A 423 22.14 8.16 6.54
N GLY A 424 22.97 8.25 5.50
CA GLY A 424 23.21 7.14 4.56
C GLY A 424 23.30 7.58 3.11
N LEU A 425 23.33 6.63 2.17
CA LEU A 425 23.46 6.93 0.73
C LEU A 425 22.11 6.94 0.03
N ASP A 426 21.49 8.11 0.05
CA ASP A 426 20.12 8.31 -0.42
C ASP A 426 20.00 8.50 -1.93
N ARG A 427 18.79 8.26 -2.43
CA ARG A 427 18.42 8.47 -3.83
C ARG A 427 17.05 9.13 -3.94
N ALA A 428 16.98 10.24 -4.66
CA ALA A 428 15.71 10.83 -5.05
C ALA A 428 15.50 10.73 -6.56
N ARG A 429 14.27 10.42 -6.95
CA ARG A 429 13.82 10.40 -8.33
C ARG A 429 12.55 11.23 -8.47
N ILE A 430 12.53 12.09 -9.47
CA ILE A 430 11.32 12.81 -9.86
C ILE A 430 10.42 11.91 -10.72
N GLU A 431 9.12 11.85 -10.42
CA GLU A 431 8.17 11.00 -11.14
C GLU A 431 7.90 11.48 -12.58
N ALA A 432 7.60 10.53 -13.46
CA ALA A 432 7.38 10.82 -14.87
C ALA A 432 6.06 11.56 -15.10
N GLY A 433 6.10 12.71 -15.77
CA GLY A 433 4.92 13.51 -16.10
C GLY A 433 4.95 14.94 -15.54
N ILE A 434 5.89 15.22 -14.65
CA ILE A 434 6.22 16.57 -14.19
C ILE A 434 7.03 17.26 -15.30
N ALA A 435 6.57 18.44 -15.72
CA ALA A 435 7.20 19.18 -16.81
C ALA A 435 8.38 20.06 -16.37
N SER A 436 8.42 20.42 -15.09
CA SER A 436 9.49 21.18 -14.44
C SER A 436 9.30 21.06 -12.92
N ILE A 437 10.38 21.09 -12.15
CA ILE A 437 10.33 21.06 -10.68
C ILE A 437 11.22 22.13 -10.02
N SER A 438 10.77 22.66 -8.87
CA SER A 438 11.61 23.41 -7.93
C SER A 438 11.84 22.60 -6.64
N LEU A 439 13.06 22.08 -6.45
CA LEU A 439 13.41 21.21 -5.32
C LEU A 439 14.44 21.87 -4.38
N THR A 440 14.18 21.80 -3.08
CA THR A 440 15.14 22.17 -2.03
C THR A 440 15.56 20.92 -1.27
N LEU A 441 16.87 20.69 -1.14
CA LEU A 441 17.41 19.55 -0.40
C LEU A 441 17.98 20.00 0.94
N THR A 442 17.66 19.28 2.01
CA THR A 442 18.19 19.55 3.36
C THR A 442 18.51 18.25 4.10
N GLY A 443 19.58 18.21 4.88
CA GLY A 443 19.87 17.07 5.77
C GLY A 443 20.40 15.80 5.08
N TRP A 444 20.95 15.92 3.87
CA TRP A 444 21.61 14.82 3.14
C TRP A 444 23.07 14.66 3.59
N SER A 445 23.56 13.42 3.76
CA SER A 445 24.94 13.16 4.20
C SER A 445 25.62 11.96 3.50
N GLY A 446 26.63 12.22 2.67
CA GLY A 446 27.27 11.17 1.87
C GLY A 446 27.55 11.61 0.44
N VAL A 447 27.60 10.64 -0.49
CA VAL A 447 27.56 10.94 -1.93
C VAL A 447 26.27 10.38 -2.50
N GLU A 448 25.32 11.27 -2.79
CA GLU A 448 23.96 10.91 -3.16
C GLU A 448 23.68 11.08 -4.64
N ARG A 449 22.58 10.49 -5.12
CA ARG A 449 22.19 10.56 -6.54
C ARG A 449 20.79 11.14 -6.71
N LEU A 450 20.71 12.19 -7.54
CA LEU A 450 19.47 12.85 -7.93
C LEU A 450 19.35 12.88 -9.45
N THR A 451 18.15 12.62 -9.96
CA THR A 451 17.81 12.77 -11.39
C THR A 451 16.52 13.58 -11.49
N LEU A 452 16.61 14.74 -12.14
CA LEU A 452 15.50 15.66 -12.38
C LEU A 452 14.71 15.27 -13.64
N THR A 453 13.93 16.19 -14.20
CA THR A 453 12.95 15.92 -15.26
C THR A 453 13.51 16.18 -16.66
N GLY A 454 12.62 16.41 -17.64
CA GLY A 454 12.98 16.75 -19.02
C GLY A 454 12.53 18.15 -19.42
N GLY A 455 12.19 19.02 -18.46
CA GLY A 455 12.00 20.44 -18.70
C GLY A 455 12.75 21.27 -17.67
N ASN A 456 12.47 22.57 -17.64
CA ASN A 456 13.33 23.55 -16.96
C ASN A 456 13.25 23.44 -15.43
N ASP A 457 14.24 22.82 -14.83
CA ASP A 457 14.27 22.51 -13.41
C ASP A 457 15.09 23.52 -12.61
N THR A 458 14.78 23.67 -11.31
CA THR A 458 15.57 24.46 -10.37
C THR A 458 15.88 23.63 -9.14
N LEU A 459 17.18 23.48 -8.85
CA LEU A 459 17.70 22.75 -7.70
C LEU A 459 18.63 23.64 -6.88
N ASP A 460 18.41 23.68 -5.57
CA ASP A 460 19.30 24.34 -4.62
C ASP A 460 19.83 23.34 -3.57
N GLY A 461 21.07 22.90 -3.76
CA GLY A 461 21.85 22.06 -2.85
C GLY A 461 22.74 22.84 -1.88
N SER A 462 22.71 24.18 -1.90
CA SER A 462 23.71 25.03 -1.22
C SER A 462 23.72 24.91 0.32
N SER A 463 22.69 24.28 0.90
CA SER A 463 22.61 24.02 2.34
C SER A 463 23.39 22.77 2.79
N LEU A 464 23.85 21.96 1.84
CA LEU A 464 24.50 20.67 2.08
C LEU A 464 26.03 20.81 2.07
N SER A 465 26.73 19.91 2.76
CA SER A 465 28.21 19.91 2.83
C SER A 465 28.87 18.69 2.22
N SER A 466 28.07 17.70 1.79
CA SER A 466 28.55 16.45 1.22
C SER A 466 28.28 16.46 -0.27
N GLY A 467 29.21 15.92 -1.06
CA GLY A 467 29.17 16.04 -2.52
C GLY A 467 28.08 15.18 -3.15
N MET A 468 27.39 15.69 -4.17
CA MET A 468 26.26 15.03 -4.82
C MET A 468 26.55 14.67 -6.28
N SER A 469 25.87 13.65 -6.79
CA SER A 469 25.76 13.39 -8.23
C SER A 469 24.36 13.79 -8.72
N ILE A 470 24.31 14.86 -9.51
CA ILE A 470 23.07 15.46 -10.00
C ILE A 470 23.02 15.33 -11.52
N ASN A 471 21.93 14.77 -12.03
CA ASN A 471 21.59 14.79 -13.44
C ASN A 471 20.34 15.67 -13.64
N ALA A 472 20.49 16.82 -14.28
CA ALA A 472 19.43 17.80 -14.50
C ALA A 472 18.43 17.37 -15.58
N GLY A 473 18.85 16.50 -16.50
CA GLY A 473 18.00 15.94 -17.53
C GLY A 473 17.97 16.80 -18.80
N ALA A 474 16.80 17.09 -19.34
CA ALA A 474 16.69 18.01 -20.47
C ALA A 474 15.95 19.25 -19.98
N GLY A 475 16.15 20.41 -20.59
CA GLY A 475 15.54 21.64 -20.09
C GLY A 475 16.52 22.80 -20.12
N HIS A 476 16.10 23.93 -19.59
CA HIS A 476 17.01 25.03 -19.25
C HIS A 476 17.10 25.06 -17.73
N ASP A 477 18.07 24.34 -17.18
CA ASP A 477 18.09 23.99 -15.77
C ASP A 477 18.95 24.96 -14.96
N LEU A 478 18.55 25.23 -13.72
CA LEU A 478 19.33 25.99 -12.75
C LEU A 478 19.69 25.08 -11.59
N VAL A 479 20.94 24.61 -11.56
CA VAL A 479 21.45 23.70 -10.54
C VAL A 479 22.51 24.41 -9.71
N THR A 480 22.31 24.44 -8.40
CA THR A 480 23.36 24.78 -7.44
C THR A 480 23.70 23.52 -6.64
N GLY A 481 24.96 23.10 -6.70
CA GLY A 481 25.54 22.01 -5.93
C GLY A 481 25.72 22.36 -4.45
N THR A 482 26.62 21.66 -3.80
CA THR A 482 26.79 21.61 -2.36
C THR A 482 28.10 22.29 -1.92
N GLY A 483 28.46 22.13 -0.64
CA GLY A 483 29.80 22.47 -0.13
C GLY A 483 30.81 21.32 -0.21
N GLY A 484 30.47 20.19 -0.83
CA GLY A 484 31.35 19.05 -1.07
C GLY A 484 31.58 18.79 -2.56
N ALA A 485 32.47 17.85 -2.90
CA ALA A 485 32.84 17.57 -4.29
C ALA A 485 31.71 16.94 -5.12
N ASP A 486 31.16 17.71 -6.05
CA ASP A 486 29.97 17.36 -6.83
C ASP A 486 30.27 16.81 -8.23
N LEU A 487 29.28 16.10 -8.78
CA LEU A 487 29.24 15.58 -10.14
C LEU A 487 27.94 16.07 -10.79
N LEU A 488 28.02 17.14 -11.60
CA LEU A 488 26.86 17.80 -12.18
C LEU A 488 26.75 17.53 -13.69
N PHE A 489 25.59 17.10 -14.17
CA PHE A 489 25.27 16.93 -15.58
C PHE A 489 24.04 17.76 -15.97
N GLY A 490 24.21 18.76 -16.84
CA GLY A 490 23.13 19.53 -17.45
C GLY A 490 22.36 18.73 -18.50
N ASN A 491 23.07 18.00 -19.36
CA ASN A 491 22.60 17.26 -20.52
C ASN A 491 22.08 18.13 -21.68
N ALA A 492 20.78 18.42 -21.80
CA ALA A 492 20.24 18.99 -23.04
C ALA A 492 19.42 20.27 -22.81
N GLY A 493 19.87 21.37 -23.41
CA GLY A 493 19.30 22.71 -23.32
C GLY A 493 20.28 23.65 -22.63
N ASP A 494 19.90 24.92 -22.44
CA ASP A 494 20.84 25.95 -21.95
C ASP A 494 20.80 26.01 -20.42
N ASP A 495 21.79 25.41 -19.78
CA ASP A 495 21.82 25.19 -18.34
C ASP A 495 22.68 26.22 -17.60
N THR A 496 22.38 26.45 -16.31
CA THR A 496 23.22 27.19 -15.37
C THR A 496 23.59 26.27 -14.22
N LEU A 497 24.86 25.83 -14.19
CA LEU A 497 25.36 24.86 -13.22
C LEU A 497 26.39 25.52 -12.30
N ARG A 498 26.15 25.49 -10.99
CA ARG A 498 27.05 26.00 -9.96
C ARG A 498 27.56 24.86 -9.10
N GLY A 499 28.88 24.68 -9.00
CA GLY A 499 29.50 23.67 -8.14
C GLY A 499 29.28 23.97 -6.66
N GLY A 500 29.74 25.13 -6.21
CA GLY A 500 29.57 25.59 -4.83
C GLY A 500 30.89 25.57 -4.08
N GLY A 501 31.09 24.61 -3.18
CA GLY A 501 32.42 24.35 -2.60
C GLY A 501 32.75 22.88 -2.75
N GLY A 502 34.03 22.52 -2.77
CA GLY A 502 34.44 21.18 -3.15
C GLY A 502 35.22 21.22 -4.46
N ASN A 503 35.65 20.04 -4.91
CA ASN A 503 36.35 19.91 -6.19
C ASN A 503 35.36 19.29 -7.18
N ASP A 504 34.74 20.13 -7.98
CA ASP A 504 33.53 19.76 -8.71
C ASP A 504 33.85 19.33 -10.13
N ASN A 505 33.04 18.41 -10.66
CA ASN A 505 33.10 18.02 -12.06
C ASN A 505 31.75 18.33 -12.72
N ILE A 506 31.75 19.21 -13.72
CA ILE A 506 30.55 19.84 -14.25
C ILE A 506 30.51 19.66 -15.77
N TRP A 507 29.47 18.99 -16.27
CA TRP A 507 29.19 18.78 -17.70
C TRP A 507 27.93 19.57 -18.07
N GLY A 508 28.05 20.50 -19.02
CA GLY A 508 26.86 21.13 -19.63
C GLY A 508 26.23 20.25 -20.72
N ASP A 509 27.09 19.52 -21.44
CA ASP A 509 26.75 18.71 -22.61
C ASP A 509 26.21 19.53 -23.80
N ALA A 510 24.91 19.57 -24.07
CA ALA A 510 24.35 20.11 -25.30
C ALA A 510 23.47 21.34 -25.04
N GLY A 511 23.98 22.53 -25.31
CA GLY A 511 23.23 23.78 -25.17
C GLY A 511 24.19 24.95 -25.12
N ALA A 512 23.70 26.12 -24.73
CA ALA A 512 24.55 27.26 -24.37
C ALA A 512 24.66 27.34 -22.84
N ASP A 513 25.62 26.61 -22.27
CA ASP A 513 25.67 26.41 -20.82
C ASP A 513 26.50 27.48 -20.10
N VAL A 514 26.13 27.76 -18.84
CA VAL A 514 26.83 28.68 -17.95
C VAL A 514 27.31 27.96 -16.70
N PHE A 515 28.61 27.99 -16.45
CA PHE A 515 29.22 27.33 -15.29
C PHE A 515 29.74 28.33 -14.24
N GLU A 516 29.57 28.00 -12.97
CA GLU A 516 30.26 28.65 -11.84
C GLU A 516 30.90 27.54 -10.97
N GLY A 517 32.22 27.54 -10.77
CA GLY A 517 32.92 26.51 -9.98
C GLY A 517 32.72 26.72 -8.48
N GLY A 518 33.33 27.79 -7.97
CA GLY A 518 33.17 28.20 -6.59
C GLY A 518 34.45 28.01 -5.79
N ALA A 519 34.46 27.18 -4.75
CA ALA A 519 35.65 27.00 -3.92
C ALA A 519 36.21 25.58 -4.00
N GLY A 520 37.40 25.43 -4.57
CA GLY A 520 38.12 24.17 -4.73
C GLY A 520 38.71 24.09 -6.13
N ASP A 521 39.28 22.95 -6.49
CA ASP A 521 39.79 22.76 -7.86
C ASP A 521 38.67 22.17 -8.72
N ASP A 522 38.16 22.93 -9.68
CA ASP A 522 36.96 22.56 -10.45
C ASP A 522 37.28 22.17 -11.90
N TRP A 523 36.49 21.23 -12.45
CA TRP A 523 36.58 20.74 -13.82
C TRP A 523 35.29 21.02 -14.61
N PHE A 524 35.41 21.85 -15.64
CA PHE A 524 34.32 22.17 -16.57
C PHE A 524 34.51 21.40 -17.88
N TYR A 525 33.55 20.55 -18.24
CA TYR A 525 33.57 19.73 -19.44
C TYR A 525 32.65 20.32 -20.51
N LEU A 526 33.26 20.85 -21.57
CA LEU A 526 32.55 21.62 -22.60
C LEU A 526 32.36 20.82 -23.89
N ALA A 527 31.12 20.84 -24.39
CA ALA A 527 30.71 20.13 -25.59
C ALA A 527 29.99 21.02 -26.61
N ASP A 528 29.76 22.30 -26.31
CA ASP A 528 29.27 23.29 -27.26
C ASP A 528 30.16 24.54 -27.30
N ALA A 529 30.23 25.19 -28.47
CA ALA A 529 31.02 26.41 -28.66
C ALA A 529 30.40 27.64 -28.00
N THR A 530 29.12 27.53 -27.59
CA THR A 530 28.38 28.59 -26.89
C THR A 530 28.46 28.50 -25.38
N ASP A 531 29.08 27.43 -24.85
CA ASP A 531 29.34 27.23 -23.43
C ASP A 531 30.25 28.33 -22.86
N ARG A 532 30.02 28.69 -21.60
CA ARG A 532 30.79 29.72 -20.89
C ARG A 532 30.98 29.41 -19.42
N VAL A 533 32.23 29.46 -18.96
CA VAL A 533 32.51 29.55 -17.52
C VAL A 533 32.39 31.01 -17.09
N ALA A 534 31.41 31.32 -16.24
CA ALA A 534 31.17 32.67 -15.72
C ALA A 534 32.11 33.04 -14.56
N ASP A 535 32.52 32.06 -13.76
CA ASP A 535 33.53 32.20 -12.71
C ASP A 535 34.07 30.80 -12.32
N GLY A 536 35.37 30.57 -12.44
CA GLY A 536 36.04 29.40 -11.88
C GLY A 536 36.01 29.44 -10.35
N GLY A 537 36.15 30.64 -9.79
CA GLY A 537 36.17 30.86 -8.35
C GLY A 537 37.58 30.80 -7.77
N SER A 538 37.76 30.03 -6.69
CA SER A 538 39.04 29.92 -5.97
C SER A 538 39.57 28.50 -5.98
N GLY A 539 40.74 28.31 -6.57
CA GLY A 539 41.43 27.03 -6.61
C GLY A 539 42.33 26.99 -7.82
N TYR A 540 42.51 25.81 -8.39
CA TYR A 540 43.08 25.62 -9.71
C TYR A 540 42.04 25.02 -10.64
N ASP A 541 41.42 25.88 -11.45
CA ASP A 541 40.22 25.54 -12.21
C ASP A 541 40.55 25.29 -13.68
N ARG A 542 39.82 24.32 -14.23
CA ARG A 542 40.18 23.68 -15.49
C ARG A 542 39.00 23.51 -16.42
N VAL A 543 39.19 23.95 -17.65
CA VAL A 543 38.30 23.69 -18.78
C VAL A 543 38.82 22.51 -19.58
N VAL A 544 37.94 21.57 -19.91
CA VAL A 544 38.23 20.39 -20.72
C VAL A 544 37.26 20.36 -21.90
N ILE A 545 37.78 20.58 -23.11
CA ILE A 545 37.00 20.45 -24.33
C ILE A 545 36.85 18.96 -24.64
N ILE A 546 35.61 18.47 -24.64
CA ILE A 546 35.32 17.05 -24.86
C ILE A 546 34.81 16.74 -26.27
N LYS A 547 34.55 17.77 -27.08
CA LYS A 547 34.11 17.64 -28.47
C LYS A 547 35.14 18.20 -29.45
N ALA A 548 35.60 17.34 -30.35
CA ALA A 548 36.54 17.70 -31.40
C ALA A 548 35.99 18.77 -32.35
N GLY A 549 36.86 19.69 -32.77
CA GLY A 549 36.57 20.74 -33.75
C GLY A 549 35.93 22.00 -33.17
N LEU A 550 35.98 22.19 -31.84
CA LEU A 550 35.35 23.32 -31.18
C LEU A 550 36.12 24.62 -31.41
N THR A 551 35.40 25.73 -31.57
CA THR A 551 35.96 27.09 -31.57
C THR A 551 35.46 27.82 -30.35
N LEU A 552 36.36 28.10 -29.41
CA LEU A 552 36.07 28.73 -28.13
C LEU A 552 36.66 30.13 -28.09
N THR A 553 35.87 31.10 -27.65
CA THR A 553 36.34 32.45 -27.32
C THR A 553 36.33 32.60 -25.81
N VAL A 554 37.51 32.82 -25.23
CA VAL A 554 37.71 32.99 -23.80
C VAL A 554 37.97 34.47 -23.56
N ASP A 555 37.02 35.13 -22.91
CA ASP A 555 37.10 36.56 -22.60
C ASP A 555 37.19 36.81 -21.10
N GLY A 556 37.26 38.07 -20.69
CA GLY A 556 37.34 38.45 -19.28
C GLY A 556 36.11 38.09 -18.43
N THR A 557 35.10 37.40 -18.98
CA THR A 557 34.03 36.78 -18.20
C THR A 557 34.37 35.38 -17.69
N TRP A 558 35.49 34.80 -18.10
CA TRP A 558 36.03 33.52 -17.62
C TRP A 558 37.04 33.74 -16.49
N ALA A 559 36.63 34.46 -15.45
CA ALA A 559 37.49 34.70 -14.30
C ALA A 559 37.84 33.37 -13.60
N GLY A 560 39.03 33.29 -12.99
CA GLY A 560 39.43 32.13 -12.19
C GLY A 560 39.78 30.86 -12.98
N ILE A 561 39.87 30.89 -14.31
CA ILE A 561 40.36 29.74 -15.09
C ILE A 561 41.87 29.82 -15.26
N GLU A 562 42.59 28.78 -14.83
CA GLU A 562 44.05 28.68 -15.02
C GLU A 562 44.46 27.73 -16.14
N ARG A 563 43.55 26.83 -16.58
CA ARG A 563 43.89 25.80 -17.56
C ARG A 563 42.79 25.48 -18.55
N ILE A 564 43.18 25.28 -19.80
CA ILE A 564 42.30 24.80 -20.88
C ILE A 564 42.96 23.63 -21.61
N ASP A 565 42.29 22.49 -21.63
CA ASP A 565 42.69 21.31 -22.39
C ASP A 565 41.79 21.14 -23.63
N GLY A 566 42.39 21.08 -24.82
CA GLY A 566 41.75 20.73 -26.08
C GLY A 566 41.36 19.26 -26.18
N ALA A 567 40.64 18.88 -27.22
CA ALA A 567 40.30 17.50 -27.53
C ALA A 567 41.37 16.88 -28.45
N GLY A 568 41.08 15.74 -29.08
CA GLY A 568 41.95 15.15 -30.11
C GLY A 568 41.61 15.60 -31.53
N GLY A 569 40.97 16.76 -31.69
CA GLY A 569 40.53 17.31 -32.97
C GLY A 569 41.24 18.63 -33.28
N SER A 570 40.81 19.33 -34.35
CA SER A 570 41.34 20.67 -34.65
C SER A 570 40.52 21.74 -33.95
N GLU A 571 40.94 22.12 -32.75
CA GLU A 571 40.31 23.12 -31.91
C GLU A 571 40.85 24.52 -32.18
N THR A 572 40.04 25.52 -31.87
CA THR A 572 40.46 26.93 -31.84
C THR A 572 40.11 27.48 -30.47
N VAL A 573 41.10 27.99 -29.73
CA VAL A 573 40.90 28.67 -28.44
C VAL A 573 41.48 30.07 -28.56
N ASP A 574 40.61 31.07 -28.60
CA ASP A 574 41.00 32.48 -28.61
C ASP A 574 40.80 33.08 -27.22
N ALA A 575 41.87 33.13 -26.43
CA ALA A 575 41.87 33.76 -25.11
C ALA A 575 42.37 35.21 -25.12
N SER A 576 42.33 35.89 -26.27
CA SER A 576 42.76 37.29 -26.39
C SER A 576 42.04 38.28 -25.46
N GLY A 577 40.86 37.91 -24.94
CA GLY A 577 40.11 38.70 -23.97
C GLY A 577 40.51 38.47 -22.51
N GLN A 578 41.42 37.53 -22.22
CA GLN A 578 41.87 37.20 -20.88
C GLN A 578 43.04 38.07 -20.41
N THR A 579 43.17 38.19 -19.08
CA THR A 579 44.14 39.09 -18.43
C THR A 579 45.13 38.41 -17.49
N GLY A 580 44.96 37.11 -17.24
CA GLY A 580 45.81 36.30 -16.38
C GLY A 580 46.51 35.19 -17.15
N SER A 581 47.59 34.67 -16.58
CA SER A 581 48.34 33.54 -17.13
C SER A 581 47.48 32.29 -17.30
N LEU A 582 47.54 31.67 -18.47
CA LEU A 582 46.88 30.43 -18.83
C LEU A 582 47.88 29.32 -19.16
N PHE A 583 47.48 28.10 -18.79
CA PHE A 583 48.07 26.88 -19.30
C PHE A 583 47.15 26.27 -20.35
N LEU A 584 47.57 26.28 -21.61
CA LEU A 584 46.80 25.75 -22.72
C LEU A 584 47.45 24.49 -23.29
N TRP A 585 46.64 23.45 -23.48
CA TRP A 585 47.12 22.14 -23.93
C TRP A 585 46.22 21.59 -25.04
N ALA A 586 46.65 21.68 -26.29
CA ALA A 586 45.83 21.39 -27.46
C ALA A 586 45.65 19.88 -27.76
N ASN A 587 46.44 19.00 -27.14
CA ASN A 587 46.38 17.54 -27.30
C ASN A 587 46.74 17.01 -28.70
N GLY A 588 45.86 17.05 -29.69
CA GLY A 588 46.30 16.65 -31.03
C GLY A 588 45.27 16.98 -32.07
N GLY A 589 45.68 17.36 -33.27
CA GLY A 589 44.80 18.11 -34.14
C GLY A 589 45.54 19.01 -35.09
N HIS A 590 44.91 20.11 -35.46
CA HIS A 590 45.54 21.23 -36.15
C HIS A 590 44.99 22.46 -35.44
N ASP A 591 45.60 22.78 -34.31
CA ASP A 591 44.99 23.60 -33.29
C ASP A 591 45.38 25.06 -33.45
N ALA A 592 44.49 25.98 -33.10
CA ALA A 592 44.75 27.42 -33.16
C ALA A 592 44.51 28.08 -31.80
N PHE A 593 45.57 28.24 -31.00
CA PHE A 593 45.49 28.64 -29.59
C PHE A 593 46.16 30.00 -29.37
N THR A 594 45.44 30.94 -28.75
CA THR A 594 45.93 32.27 -28.34
C THR A 594 45.79 32.42 -26.83
N GLY A 595 46.87 32.76 -26.12
CA GLY A 595 46.93 32.83 -24.65
C GLY A 595 46.31 34.07 -24.01
N GLY A 596 46.47 35.23 -24.65
CA GLY A 596 45.90 36.49 -24.18
C GLY A 596 46.95 37.40 -23.55
N MET A 597 46.60 38.08 -22.43
CA MET A 597 47.60 38.76 -21.62
C MET A 597 48.01 37.90 -20.43
N GLY A 598 49.26 38.05 -19.99
CA GLY A 598 49.82 37.26 -18.91
C GLY A 598 50.97 36.41 -19.43
N ASN A 599 51.66 35.67 -18.56
CA ASN A 599 52.71 34.75 -19.00
C ASN A 599 52.08 33.39 -19.22
N ASP A 600 51.80 33.05 -20.47
CA ASP A 600 51.08 31.86 -20.86
C ASP A 600 52.03 30.70 -21.20
N THR A 601 51.51 29.49 -21.08
CA THR A 601 52.22 28.28 -21.55
C THR A 601 51.30 27.50 -22.46
N ILE A 602 51.72 27.32 -23.72
CA ILE A 602 50.89 26.74 -24.78
C ILE A 602 51.61 25.52 -25.36
N PHE A 603 50.94 24.38 -25.36
CA PHE A 603 51.39 23.12 -25.98
C PHE A 603 50.48 22.74 -27.15
N GLY A 604 50.99 22.79 -28.38
CA GLY A 604 50.32 22.28 -29.59
C GLY A 604 50.20 20.77 -29.59
N ASN A 605 51.33 20.08 -29.38
CA ASN A 605 51.46 18.61 -29.41
C ASN A 605 51.39 18.04 -30.83
N ASP A 606 50.55 17.04 -31.13
CA ASP A 606 50.54 16.41 -32.46
C ASP A 606 49.68 17.23 -33.41
N GLY A 607 50.24 17.84 -34.46
CA GLY A 607 49.44 18.72 -35.30
C GLY A 607 50.25 19.70 -36.11
N ASN A 608 49.60 20.39 -37.04
CA ASN A 608 50.16 21.61 -37.62
C ASN A 608 49.47 22.75 -36.88
N ASP A 609 50.07 23.17 -35.77
CA ASP A 609 49.39 24.02 -34.82
C ASP A 609 49.75 25.49 -35.05
N THR A 610 48.83 26.39 -34.74
CA THR A 610 49.02 27.84 -34.78
C THR A 610 48.93 28.37 -33.36
N LEU A 611 50.07 28.75 -32.79
CA LEU A 611 50.18 29.14 -31.39
C LEU A 611 50.58 30.61 -31.28
N SER A 612 49.85 31.38 -30.47
CA SER A 612 50.20 32.76 -30.13
C SER A 612 50.12 32.95 -28.62
N GLY A 613 51.18 33.47 -28.01
CA GLY A 613 51.14 33.86 -26.60
C GLY A 613 50.12 34.97 -26.36
N GLY A 614 50.12 35.98 -27.24
CA GLY A 614 49.28 37.16 -27.12
C GLY A 614 50.08 38.34 -26.54
N PRO A 615 49.45 39.50 -26.29
CA PRO A 615 50.16 40.69 -25.87
C PRO A 615 50.39 40.76 -24.34
N GLY A 616 51.53 41.31 -23.92
CA GLY A 616 51.76 41.76 -22.54
C GLY A 616 52.34 40.70 -21.59
N GLY A 617 52.83 39.58 -22.15
CA GLY A 617 53.39 38.42 -21.45
C GLY A 617 54.86 38.15 -21.75
N ASP A 618 55.42 37.15 -21.06
CA ASP A 618 56.62 36.42 -21.49
C ASP A 618 56.22 34.95 -21.62
N ASP A 619 55.87 34.52 -22.83
CA ASP A 619 55.15 33.26 -23.04
C ASP A 619 56.08 32.08 -23.34
N VAL A 620 55.57 30.87 -23.13
CA VAL A 620 56.25 29.61 -23.46
C VAL A 620 55.42 28.81 -24.44
N LEU A 621 55.93 28.64 -25.65
CA LEU A 621 55.27 27.95 -26.75
C LEU A 621 56.01 26.65 -27.07
N LEU A 622 55.26 25.56 -27.22
CA LEU A 622 55.75 24.27 -27.69
C LEU A 622 54.85 23.81 -28.83
N GLY A 623 55.40 23.73 -30.03
CA GLY A 623 54.66 23.29 -31.22
C GLY A 623 54.34 21.81 -31.15
N GLY A 624 55.37 21.00 -30.87
CA GLY A 624 55.28 19.55 -30.84
C GLY A 624 55.65 18.93 -32.19
N ALA A 625 54.75 18.10 -32.73
CA ALA A 625 54.95 17.30 -33.91
C ALA A 625 54.06 17.74 -35.08
N GLY A 626 54.65 18.45 -36.03
CA GLY A 626 54.06 18.76 -37.32
C GLY A 626 54.70 20.04 -37.84
N ALA A 627 54.03 20.73 -38.76
CA ALA A 627 54.49 22.02 -39.27
C ALA A 627 53.79 23.14 -38.51
N ASP A 628 54.43 23.62 -37.45
CA ASP A 628 53.82 24.54 -36.50
C ASP A 628 54.08 26.00 -36.89
N ARG A 629 53.11 26.86 -36.57
CA ARG A 629 53.16 28.31 -36.79
C ARG A 629 53.11 29.04 -35.46
N PHE A 630 54.18 29.75 -35.12
CA PHE A 630 54.25 30.58 -33.92
C PHE A 630 53.98 32.04 -34.31
N VAL A 631 52.87 32.61 -33.85
CA VAL A 631 52.37 33.93 -34.27
C VAL A 631 52.72 34.99 -33.25
N PHE A 632 53.43 36.03 -33.70
CA PHE A 632 53.83 37.19 -32.91
C PHE A 632 53.26 38.49 -33.49
N SER A 633 52.95 39.42 -32.61
CA SER A 633 52.41 40.74 -32.94
C SER A 633 53.03 41.81 -32.06
N ASP A 634 52.76 43.09 -32.35
CA ASP A 634 53.27 44.18 -31.51
C ASP A 634 52.80 44.03 -30.05
N GLY A 635 53.76 44.01 -29.12
CA GLY A 635 53.56 43.92 -27.69
C GLY A 635 53.53 42.51 -27.11
N THR A 636 53.96 41.46 -27.84
CA THR A 636 54.01 40.09 -27.29
C THR A 636 55.05 39.90 -26.19
N GLY A 637 56.11 40.70 -26.15
CA GLY A 637 57.10 40.68 -25.06
C GLY A 637 58.28 39.73 -25.32
N THR A 638 58.71 38.99 -24.29
CA THR A 638 59.84 38.06 -24.40
C THR A 638 59.40 36.60 -24.36
N ASP A 639 59.20 36.05 -25.54
CA ASP A 639 58.62 34.72 -25.73
C ASP A 639 59.68 33.63 -25.95
N ARG A 640 59.34 32.40 -25.56
CA ARG A 640 60.20 31.22 -25.71
C ARG A 640 59.53 30.14 -26.53
N ILE A 641 60.19 29.69 -27.59
CA ILE A 641 59.83 28.48 -28.32
C ILE A 641 60.83 27.38 -27.92
N ASN A 642 60.35 26.26 -27.38
CA ASN A 642 61.24 25.24 -26.81
C ASN A 642 61.65 24.11 -27.75
N ASP A 643 60.96 23.93 -28.88
CA ASP A 643 61.09 22.76 -29.75
C ASP A 643 61.13 23.10 -31.25
N PHE A 644 61.42 24.35 -31.60
CA PHE A 644 61.49 24.83 -32.98
C PHE A 644 62.30 23.93 -33.93
N GLN A 645 61.68 23.50 -35.02
CA GLN A 645 62.22 22.66 -36.07
C GLN A 645 62.44 23.45 -37.35
N GLN A 646 63.71 23.74 -37.65
CA GLN A 646 64.10 24.47 -38.86
C GLN A 646 63.58 23.81 -40.15
N GLY A 647 63.01 24.61 -41.05
CA GLY A 647 62.49 24.17 -42.34
C GLY A 647 61.20 23.35 -42.29
N LEU A 648 60.60 23.22 -41.10
CA LEU A 648 59.28 22.64 -40.89
C LEU A 648 58.34 23.66 -40.22
N ASP A 649 58.80 24.27 -39.13
CA ASP A 649 58.04 25.28 -38.39
C ASP A 649 58.26 26.69 -38.95
N VAL A 650 57.29 27.57 -38.70
CA VAL A 650 57.28 28.96 -39.19
C VAL A 650 57.07 29.93 -38.03
N ILE A 651 57.93 30.95 -37.95
CA ILE A 651 57.74 32.12 -37.07
C ILE A 651 56.99 33.19 -37.88
N ASP A 652 55.73 33.42 -37.53
CA ASP A 652 54.89 34.44 -38.15
C ASP A 652 55.04 35.79 -37.45
N LEU A 653 55.61 36.74 -38.18
CA LEU A 653 55.87 38.11 -37.78
C LEU A 653 54.99 39.11 -38.55
N SER A 654 53.97 38.64 -39.27
CA SER A 654 53.06 39.50 -40.03
C SER A 654 52.28 40.50 -39.16
N GLY A 655 52.15 40.20 -37.86
CA GLY A 655 51.55 41.07 -36.86
C GLY A 655 52.51 42.11 -36.24
N VAL A 656 53.80 42.07 -36.56
CA VAL A 656 54.81 42.99 -35.99
C VAL A 656 55.08 44.15 -36.95
N ALA A 657 54.87 45.38 -36.50
CA ALA A 657 54.93 46.55 -37.35
C ALA A 657 56.37 46.85 -37.83
N GLY A 658 56.48 47.18 -39.12
CA GLY A 658 57.72 47.68 -39.71
C GLY A 658 58.71 46.62 -40.16
N LEU A 659 58.36 45.34 -40.09
CA LEU A 659 59.16 44.24 -40.64
C LEU A 659 58.76 43.95 -42.09
N SER A 660 59.76 43.76 -42.95
CA SER A 660 59.59 43.50 -44.39
C SER A 660 60.45 42.35 -44.90
N GLY A 661 61.22 41.72 -44.02
CA GLY A 661 62.04 40.55 -44.32
C GLY A 661 63.10 40.31 -43.25
N ILE A 662 63.86 39.22 -43.40
CA ILE A 662 64.87 38.78 -42.43
C ILE A 662 65.96 39.83 -42.14
N GLY A 663 66.17 40.80 -43.04
CA GLY A 663 67.13 41.89 -42.85
C GLY A 663 66.74 42.87 -41.75
N ASP A 664 65.48 42.86 -41.33
CA ASP A 664 64.96 43.71 -40.26
C ASP A 664 65.10 43.05 -38.86
N LEU A 665 65.57 41.80 -38.81
CA LEU A 665 65.73 41.03 -37.57
C LEU A 665 67.16 41.11 -37.00
N THR A 666 67.26 41.11 -35.67
CA THR A 666 68.54 40.93 -34.96
C THR A 666 68.64 39.50 -34.45
N ILE A 667 69.42 38.65 -35.12
CA ILE A 667 69.58 37.24 -34.73
C ILE A 667 70.92 37.02 -34.02
N ALA A 668 70.87 36.56 -32.77
CA ALA A 668 72.04 36.23 -31.96
C ALA A 668 72.02 34.74 -31.57
N THR A 669 73.02 33.99 -32.03
CA THR A 669 73.14 32.55 -31.76
C THR A 669 74.13 32.26 -30.63
N GLY A 670 73.71 31.45 -29.65
CA GLY A 670 74.51 31.04 -28.49
C GLY A 670 74.15 29.64 -28.00
N GLY A 671 73.90 29.46 -26.69
CA GLY A 671 73.26 28.22 -26.16
C GLY A 671 71.76 28.14 -26.46
N SER A 672 71.19 29.20 -26.99
CA SER A 672 69.83 29.35 -27.55
C SER A 672 69.93 30.45 -28.62
N THR A 673 68.97 30.55 -29.52
CA THR A 673 68.94 31.60 -30.53
C THR A 673 67.94 32.67 -30.13
N THR A 674 68.38 33.93 -30.05
CA THR A 674 67.53 35.07 -29.73
C THR A 674 67.31 35.90 -30.99
N ILE A 675 66.05 36.21 -31.27
CA ILE A 675 65.59 36.99 -32.42
C ILE A 675 64.94 38.27 -31.87
N GLY A 676 65.55 39.40 -32.15
CA GLY A 676 64.92 40.71 -31.95
C GLY A 676 64.13 41.10 -33.19
N ALA A 677 62.84 41.35 -33.04
CA ALA A 677 61.90 41.67 -34.11
C ALA A 677 61.11 42.93 -33.69
N GLY A 678 61.60 44.12 -34.07
CA GLY A 678 61.07 45.36 -33.51
C GLY A 678 61.41 45.51 -32.03
N ASP A 679 60.38 45.67 -31.19
CA ASP A 679 60.50 45.68 -29.72
C ASP A 679 60.33 44.28 -29.10
N GLU A 680 59.94 43.27 -29.90
CA GLU A 680 59.71 41.90 -29.43
C GLU A 680 61.01 41.08 -29.37
N THR A 681 61.07 40.16 -28.41
CA THR A 681 62.22 39.25 -28.25
C THR A 681 61.76 37.79 -28.25
N ILE A 682 62.10 37.06 -29.31
CA ILE A 682 61.78 35.64 -29.43
C ILE A 682 63.03 34.81 -29.12
N ILE A 683 62.91 33.83 -28.23
CA ILE A 683 64.00 32.93 -27.83
C ILE A 683 63.67 31.52 -28.28
N LEU A 684 64.45 31.00 -29.24
CA LEU A 684 64.43 29.60 -29.61
C LEU A 684 65.34 28.82 -28.65
N ALA A 685 64.75 28.21 -27.61
CA ALA A 685 65.49 27.57 -26.54
C ALA A 685 66.24 26.34 -27.05
N GLY A 686 67.54 26.26 -26.77
CA GLY A 686 68.40 25.16 -27.22
C GLY A 686 68.68 25.11 -28.73
N PHE A 687 67.99 25.91 -29.55
CA PHE A 687 68.23 25.97 -31.00
C PHE A 687 69.54 26.68 -31.32
N THR A 688 70.37 26.06 -32.16
CA THR A 688 71.68 26.57 -32.60
C THR A 688 71.88 26.49 -34.11
N GLY A 689 70.80 26.18 -34.86
CA GLY A 689 70.81 26.14 -36.32
C GLY A 689 70.88 27.53 -36.96
N THR A 690 70.94 27.55 -38.28
CA THR A 690 70.87 28.79 -39.07
C THR A 690 69.42 29.07 -39.44
N LEU A 691 68.93 30.29 -39.31
CA LEU A 691 67.59 30.66 -39.79
C LEU A 691 67.69 31.32 -41.17
N ASP A 692 66.72 31.05 -42.05
CA ASP A 692 66.59 31.68 -43.36
C ASP A 692 65.17 32.18 -43.64
N LEU A 693 64.92 32.72 -44.82
CA LEU A 693 63.63 33.33 -45.18
C LEU A 693 62.45 32.34 -45.14
N SER A 694 62.68 31.03 -45.21
CA SER A 694 61.62 30.03 -45.16
C SER A 694 61.13 29.72 -43.74
N ASP A 695 61.93 30.07 -42.72
CA ASP A 695 61.58 29.91 -41.31
C ASP A 695 60.67 31.06 -40.79
N PHE A 696 60.40 32.08 -41.62
CA PHE A 696 59.64 33.26 -41.23
C PHE A 696 58.51 33.58 -42.22
N ASP A 697 57.39 34.09 -41.70
CA ASP A 697 56.34 34.74 -42.47
C ASP A 697 56.25 36.21 -42.08
N PHE A 698 56.33 37.11 -43.07
CA PHE A 698 56.22 38.56 -42.87
C PHE A 698 54.89 39.13 -43.41
N GLY A 699 53.96 38.28 -43.87
CA GLY A 699 52.64 38.70 -44.37
C GLY A 699 52.66 39.45 -45.71
N LEU A 700 53.68 39.19 -46.56
CA LEU A 700 53.95 39.93 -47.81
C LEU A 700 53.43 39.25 -49.09
#